data_AF-A0A292IHT0-F1
#
_entry.id   AF-A0A292IHT0-F1
#
_cell.length_a   1.000
_cell.length_b   1.000
_cell.length_c   1.000
_cell.angle_alpha   90.00
_cell.angle_beta   90.00
_cell.angle_gamma   90.00
#
_symmetry.space_group_name_H-M   'P 1'
#
loop_
_entity.id
_entity.type
_entity.pdbx_description
1 polymer ?
#
loop_
_entity_poly.entity_id
_entity_poly.type
_entity_poly.pdbx_seq_one_letter_code
_entity_poly.pdbx_strand_id
1 'polypeptide(L)'
;MLIYCRQIVTSNTAITRQFLYKNIAAFPTLYRNVNIPKYGVDVITEQTEYQALKQVLANVREITIDDLTSDNIKFLEEGYMPSSIQPDGKLSTGSWQPRPAFVNGVQFQTTLRNMSRFIPITSNWQRSQDDVLQLNFQPGPGEGVSGYQRSDLGMIEGFEKIGRVLKYVSALSPNNPKENRYIIEIGAEKNTQTGIQHLGDKTPTELIAAAVKKIQNDQPGADITESGIGVAIHNINATTGVAAANFVKAMPRTVKSLTLFYSWNNPLVANALIQNPNFPANGSNNLTELNIYTDLDVPISRKNPAVEKPTNLNRIDPRVYQRVNPTANDYRYNAIYTTMAVSANETDRNGKTVKQTSRREISNIMNYVYLQAWNRREFQGEIPDSASVKPSGAYPVNWDFSENNQWDFNNVVIPNIPNFENGKFTKVYYSPLVNGIAAPLDLQHLIVDNTSKVDYEIDNVRKGVFYRSNSGGLEAPAGTGQSQNYLRVIGSSSRGKQSDANTILNYVNTAWQYIRNVDVRDYTDQNGQVYKTPFQTLEDVKAVNWPITIGYIYYGNNQVYRNPNAANQNLGSSVLPSNNPGTFAVDNVGNTEILGDLTPQKTGSIQNSVFDSIIKNAASSAEGKNGNPFISVNTPEYDAVKNDIYNTLNDYSQRIIINTNQQSRNPTTNQLMFDSFGKPIPVVDYGTAWILDYQKTSDGSYPKTFYYATNMHVVARMNHKKDTLNKDQSGPIKNNESVEFRKSILGQKEIKNFKLKDSEYPELVFSATNFLNNGSDTIEYTTQGYQNTQKLKNYFKDFAIIKVIYETSERAKEATSGFADKYKTPKIKFNKISESLLNKQTSQGLSDYQGNYSLGYPAGSNGLMGGSNSGGSHATVNKRVGNVDGKHGQTFANNRHFQFINNYGQTIPGIYDQQRADPPPLLWQGKTYYRFNTVYGLNNSGFAGGGSGTLVVDGNYQVLGIYWGNIGNTQSAFVDPLVSPEIKDRNGNTLIYEYDLINGGGKNQANSFKKYLTDAGLLKDSWLFNENEK
;
A
#
# COMPACT_ATOMS: atom_id res chain seq x y z
N MET A 1 36.46 4.94 -31.18
CA MET A 1 37.37 6.08 -31.43
C MET A 1 37.37 6.54 -32.89
N LEU A 2 37.60 5.66 -33.88
CA LEU A 2 37.53 6.00 -35.33
C LEU A 2 36.17 6.58 -35.80
N ILE A 3 35.06 6.20 -35.17
CA ILE A 3 33.71 6.75 -35.48
C ILE A 3 33.53 8.16 -34.87
N TYR A 4 34.20 8.45 -33.74
CA TYR A 4 34.15 9.74 -33.05
C TYR A 4 35.01 10.79 -33.79
N CYS A 5 36.14 10.39 -34.37
CA CYS A 5 36.99 11.27 -35.18
C CYS A 5 36.33 11.70 -36.49
N ARG A 6 35.44 10.87 -37.08
CA ARG A 6 34.75 11.21 -38.33
C ARG A 6 33.73 12.34 -38.16
N GLN A 7 33.17 12.54 -36.95
CA GLN A 7 32.27 13.65 -36.63
C GLN A 7 33.01 14.97 -36.32
N ILE A 8 34.29 14.91 -35.91
CA ILE A 8 35.08 16.09 -35.55
C ILE A 8 35.66 16.79 -36.80
N VAL A 9 35.98 16.02 -37.86
CA VAL A 9 36.55 16.57 -39.10
C VAL A 9 35.55 17.45 -39.87
N THR A 10 34.24 17.30 -39.66
CA THR A 10 33.21 18.12 -40.31
C THR A 10 32.89 19.44 -39.60
N SER A 11 33.44 19.69 -38.39
CA SER A 11 33.21 20.94 -37.65
C SER A 11 34.45 21.84 -37.74
N ASN A 12 34.44 22.73 -38.73
CA ASN A 12 35.50 23.70 -39.00
C ASN A 12 35.54 24.81 -37.93
N THR A 13 36.18 24.57 -36.77
CA THR A 13 36.35 25.61 -35.75
C THR A 13 37.81 25.76 -35.32
N ALA A 14 38.27 27.02 -35.29
CA ALA A 14 39.63 27.44 -34.94
C ALA A 14 40.11 26.96 -33.56
N ILE A 15 39.18 26.56 -32.69
CA ILE A 15 39.43 26.07 -31.32
C ILE A 15 40.23 24.75 -31.35
N THR A 16 39.93 23.85 -32.30
CA THR A 16 40.61 22.55 -32.42
C THR A 16 42.06 22.72 -32.85
N ARG A 17 42.36 23.71 -33.70
CA ARG A 17 43.72 24.03 -34.16
C ARG A 17 44.57 24.62 -33.03
N GLN A 18 43.98 25.49 -32.21
CA GLN A 18 44.67 26.09 -31.06
C GLN A 18 45.01 25.04 -29.98
N PHE A 19 44.14 24.05 -29.80
CA PHE A 19 44.35 22.93 -28.88
C PHE A 19 45.49 22.00 -29.30
N LEU A 20 45.61 21.71 -30.60
CA LEU A 20 46.69 20.88 -31.13
C LEU A 20 48.06 21.56 -30.99
N TYR A 21 48.15 22.87 -31.27
CA TYR A 21 49.39 23.63 -31.13
C TYR A 21 49.87 23.75 -29.67
N LYS A 22 48.94 23.92 -28.72
CA LYS A 22 49.27 23.95 -27.29
C LYS A 22 49.85 22.61 -26.81
N ASN A 23 49.31 21.49 -27.32
CA ASN A 23 49.80 20.15 -27.00
C ASN A 23 51.16 19.84 -27.63
N ILE A 24 51.40 20.23 -28.89
CA ILE A 24 52.70 20.00 -29.55
C ILE A 24 53.82 20.83 -28.90
N ALA A 25 53.54 22.08 -28.53
CA ALA A 25 54.50 22.95 -27.85
C ALA A 25 54.82 22.48 -26.41
N ALA A 26 53.87 21.84 -25.73
CA ALA A 26 54.07 21.31 -24.38
C ALA A 26 54.91 20.01 -24.35
N PHE A 27 55.02 19.28 -25.46
CA PHE A 27 55.69 17.97 -25.51
C PHE A 27 56.63 17.79 -26.73
N PRO A 28 57.64 18.64 -26.93
CA PRO A 28 58.48 18.65 -28.13
C PRO A 28 59.31 17.38 -28.35
N THR A 29 59.59 16.61 -27.30
CA THR A 29 60.32 15.33 -27.36
C THR A 29 59.48 14.20 -27.96
N LEU A 30 58.17 14.17 -27.72
CA LEU A 30 57.24 13.16 -28.26
C LEU A 30 57.02 13.30 -29.77
N TYR A 31 57.19 14.51 -30.30
CA TYR A 31 56.92 14.83 -31.71
C TYR A 31 58.20 15.10 -32.52
N ARG A 32 59.38 14.84 -31.95
CA ARG A 32 60.70 15.21 -32.51
C ARG A 32 60.98 14.66 -33.91
N ASN A 33 60.33 13.56 -34.30
CA ASN A 33 60.50 12.88 -35.59
C ASN A 33 59.25 12.96 -36.49
N VAL A 34 58.24 13.74 -36.11
CA VAL A 34 57.04 13.95 -36.92
C VAL A 34 57.21 15.28 -37.67
N ASN A 35 57.27 15.23 -39.00
CA ASN A 35 57.40 16.42 -39.83
C ASN A 35 56.04 17.12 -39.92
N ILE A 36 55.78 18.10 -39.05
CA ILE A 36 54.49 18.81 -38.97
C ILE A 36 54.60 20.09 -39.80
N PRO A 37 53.75 20.30 -40.82
CA PRO A 37 53.75 21.52 -41.61
C PRO A 37 53.52 22.77 -40.73
N LYS A 38 54.19 23.89 -41.03
CA LYS A 38 53.90 25.18 -40.36
C LYS A 38 52.54 25.70 -40.83
N TYR A 39 51.48 25.38 -40.09
CA TYR A 39 50.15 25.93 -40.36
C TYR A 39 50.10 27.41 -39.98
N GLY A 40 49.99 28.25 -41.00
CA GLY A 40 49.97 29.71 -40.87
C GLY A 40 50.48 30.44 -42.10
N VAL A 41 51.18 29.76 -43.02
CA VAL A 41 51.70 30.39 -44.26
C VAL A 41 51.36 29.61 -45.53
N ASP A 42 51.07 28.31 -45.45
CA ASP A 42 50.62 27.53 -46.61
C ASP A 42 49.19 26.99 -46.42
N VAL A 43 48.35 27.17 -47.43
CA VAL A 43 46.97 26.64 -47.46
C VAL A 43 47.05 25.15 -47.70
N ILE A 44 46.75 24.35 -46.67
CA ILE A 44 46.81 22.89 -46.75
C ILE A 44 45.38 22.37 -46.93
N THR A 45 45.16 21.50 -47.92
CA THR A 45 43.86 20.89 -48.21
C THR A 45 43.46 19.90 -47.11
N GLU A 46 42.14 19.72 -46.86
CA GLU A 46 41.61 18.78 -45.84
C GLU A 46 42.20 17.37 -45.97
N GLN A 47 42.47 16.93 -47.20
CA GLN A 47 43.05 15.63 -47.47
C GLN A 47 44.50 15.52 -46.99
N THR A 48 45.26 16.62 -47.02
CA THR A 48 46.63 16.68 -46.51
C THR A 48 46.65 16.78 -44.97
N GLU A 49 45.72 17.53 -44.39
CA GLU A 49 45.52 17.60 -42.93
C GLU A 49 45.11 16.23 -42.35
N TYR A 50 44.22 15.50 -43.04
CA TYR A 50 43.85 14.14 -42.68
C TYR A 50 45.02 13.15 -42.76
N GLN A 51 45.87 13.24 -43.80
CA GLN A 51 47.05 12.36 -43.91
C GLN A 51 48.10 12.68 -42.83
N ALA A 52 48.33 13.95 -42.50
CA ALA A 52 49.23 14.33 -41.40
C ALA A 52 48.70 13.82 -40.03
N LEU A 53 47.40 13.97 -39.75
CA LEU A 53 46.76 13.43 -38.55
C LEU A 53 46.83 11.90 -38.50
N LYS A 54 46.65 11.23 -39.64
CA LYS A 54 46.78 9.77 -39.73
C LYS A 54 48.21 9.32 -39.49
N GLN A 55 49.21 10.09 -39.92
CA GLN A 55 50.64 9.83 -39.67
C GLN A 55 51.02 10.07 -38.21
N VAL A 56 50.48 11.11 -37.56
CA VAL A 56 50.60 11.35 -36.11
C VAL A 56 50.00 10.17 -35.32
N LEU A 57 48.78 9.74 -35.67
CA LEU A 57 48.10 8.62 -35.02
C LEU A 57 48.76 7.26 -35.29
N ALA A 58 49.46 7.11 -36.42
CA ALA A 58 50.20 5.88 -36.75
C ALA A 58 51.55 5.80 -36.02
N ASN A 59 52.20 6.95 -35.75
CA ASN A 59 53.50 7.02 -35.07
C ASN A 59 53.39 7.09 -33.54
N VAL A 60 52.22 7.39 -32.98
CA VAL A 60 51.94 7.21 -31.55
C VAL A 60 51.55 5.75 -31.32
N ARG A 61 52.52 4.85 -31.42
CA ARG A 61 52.38 3.47 -30.97
C ARG A 61 53.44 3.17 -29.93
N GLU A 62 52.92 2.76 -28.76
CA GLU A 62 53.62 2.38 -27.53
C GLU A 62 54.49 3.47 -26.91
N ILE A 63 53.95 4.07 -25.85
CA ILE A 63 54.76 4.73 -24.84
C ILE A 63 54.79 3.77 -23.65
N THR A 64 55.93 3.11 -23.44
CA THR A 64 56.23 2.41 -22.19
C THR A 64 56.70 3.47 -21.20
N ILE A 65 55.94 3.71 -20.14
CA ILE A 65 56.30 4.67 -19.09
C ILE A 65 56.77 3.86 -17.90
N ASP A 66 58.09 3.68 -17.81
CA ASP A 66 58.69 2.79 -16.80
C ASP A 66 58.78 3.40 -15.40
N ASP A 67 58.28 4.62 -15.17
CA ASP A 67 58.09 5.17 -13.82
C ASP A 67 57.04 6.28 -13.82
N LEU A 68 55.85 6.01 -13.27
CA LEU A 68 54.81 7.01 -13.07
C LEU A 68 55.08 7.81 -11.80
N THR A 69 55.53 9.06 -11.95
CA THR A 69 55.64 9.99 -10.82
C THR A 69 54.27 10.55 -10.42
N SER A 70 54.15 11.11 -9.21
CA SER A 70 52.91 11.73 -8.72
C SER A 70 52.37 12.84 -9.63
N ASP A 71 53.24 13.51 -10.38
CA ASP A 71 52.85 14.55 -11.34
C ASP A 71 52.27 13.94 -12.63
N ASN A 72 52.69 12.74 -13.03
CA ASN A 72 52.10 11.99 -14.15
C ASN A 72 50.69 11.48 -13.83
N ILE A 73 50.42 11.14 -12.56
CA ILE A 73 49.11 10.68 -12.10
C ILE A 73 48.10 11.84 -12.10
N LYS A 74 48.51 13.02 -11.64
CA LYS A 74 47.69 14.25 -11.69
C LYS A 74 47.29 14.62 -13.12
N PHE A 75 48.13 14.31 -14.10
CA PHE A 75 47.89 14.58 -15.52
C PHE A 75 46.88 13.59 -16.15
N LEU A 76 46.80 12.36 -15.64
CA LEU A 76 45.81 11.35 -16.07
C LEU A 76 44.40 11.64 -15.52
N GLU A 77 44.31 12.36 -14.38
CA GLU A 77 43.05 12.79 -13.77
C GLU A 77 42.32 13.88 -14.58
N GLU A 78 42.97 14.51 -15.56
CA GLU A 78 42.39 15.54 -16.44
C GLU A 78 41.71 14.99 -17.72
N GLY A 79 41.55 13.66 -17.83
CA GLY A 79 40.66 13.04 -18.82
C GLY A 79 41.32 12.45 -20.09
N TYR A 80 42.63 12.20 -20.07
CA TYR A 80 43.34 11.53 -21.17
C TYR A 80 43.71 10.10 -20.77
N MET A 81 42.93 9.09 -21.17
CA MET A 81 43.31 7.69 -21.00
C MET A 81 43.96 7.10 -22.26
N PRO A 82 45.06 6.34 -22.14
CA PRO A 82 45.58 5.50 -23.23
C PRO A 82 44.56 4.43 -23.61
N SER A 83 44.62 3.96 -24.86
CA SER A 83 43.73 2.91 -25.36
C SER A 83 44.04 1.50 -24.82
N SER A 84 45.17 1.31 -24.14
CA SER A 84 45.45 0.15 -23.29
C SER A 84 46.55 0.45 -22.27
N ILE A 85 46.38 -0.03 -21.03
CA ILE A 85 47.43 -0.11 -20.01
C ILE A 85 47.58 -1.59 -19.65
N GLN A 86 48.79 -2.13 -19.71
CA GLN A 86 49.13 -3.42 -19.10
C GLN A 86 50.00 -3.16 -17.87
N PRO A 87 49.49 -3.35 -16.65
CA PRO A 87 50.31 -3.24 -15.45
C PRO A 87 51.11 -4.53 -15.28
N ASP A 88 52.44 -4.47 -15.40
CA ASP A 88 53.30 -5.55 -14.94
C ASP A 88 53.40 -5.47 -13.40
N GLY A 89 53.04 -6.56 -12.74
CA GLY A 89 52.72 -6.51 -11.32
C GLY A 89 53.93 -6.31 -10.41
N LYS A 90 54.31 -5.05 -10.14
CA LYS A 90 55.04 -4.65 -8.92
C LYS A 90 54.69 -3.20 -8.53
N LEU A 91 53.64 -3.03 -7.72
CA LEU A 91 53.33 -1.74 -7.09
C LEU A 91 53.79 -1.75 -5.62
N SER A 92 54.72 -0.85 -5.30
CA SER A 92 55.31 -0.67 -3.97
C SER A 92 54.34 -0.03 -2.96
N THR A 93 54.65 -0.24 -1.68
CA THR A 93 53.88 -0.05 -0.44
C THR A 93 53.49 1.39 -0.03
N GLY A 94 53.09 2.26 -0.95
CA GLY A 94 52.72 3.65 -0.65
C GLY A 94 51.21 3.91 -0.61
N SER A 95 50.69 4.30 0.56
CA SER A 95 49.40 4.97 0.85
C SER A 95 48.26 4.89 -0.19
N TRP A 96 47.32 3.98 0.07
CA TRP A 96 46.02 3.84 -0.60
C TRP A 96 45.11 5.08 -0.42
N GLN A 97 44.54 5.60 -1.52
CA GLN A 97 43.35 6.46 -1.53
C GLN A 97 42.25 5.79 -2.39
N PRO A 98 41.02 5.56 -1.87
CA PRO A 98 40.03 4.72 -2.54
C PRO A 98 38.99 5.50 -3.37
N ARG A 99 39.06 5.40 -4.71
CA ARG A 99 37.95 5.23 -5.69
C ARG A 99 38.47 5.37 -7.14
N PRO A 100 37.93 4.67 -8.18
CA PRO A 100 36.94 3.59 -8.23
C PRO A 100 37.49 2.31 -8.93
N ALA A 101 38.64 1.78 -8.49
CA ALA A 101 39.09 0.44 -8.92
C ALA A 101 38.49 -0.70 -8.08
N PHE A 102 37.92 -0.37 -6.91
CA PHE A 102 37.49 -1.34 -5.88
C PHE A 102 36.20 -2.09 -6.24
N VAL A 103 35.32 -1.47 -7.03
CA VAL A 103 34.08 -2.13 -7.52
C VAL A 103 34.42 -3.16 -8.60
N ASN A 104 35.40 -2.88 -9.46
CA ASN A 104 35.71 -3.78 -10.57
C ASN A 104 36.59 -4.97 -10.16
N GLY A 105 37.63 -4.82 -9.34
CA GLY A 105 38.60 -5.92 -9.13
C GLY A 105 38.07 -7.14 -8.37
N VAL A 106 37.33 -6.93 -7.28
CA VAL A 106 36.83 -8.01 -6.40
C VAL A 106 35.54 -8.63 -6.93
N GLN A 107 34.65 -7.81 -7.51
CA GLN A 107 33.50 -8.33 -8.28
C GLN A 107 34.04 -9.12 -9.46
N PHE A 108 34.95 -8.58 -10.28
CA PHE A 108 35.52 -9.30 -11.42
C PHE A 108 36.18 -10.62 -11.03
N GLN A 109 37.07 -10.69 -10.03
CA GLN A 109 37.77 -11.94 -9.67
C GLN A 109 36.86 -13.01 -9.06
N THR A 110 35.83 -12.62 -8.29
CA THR A 110 34.88 -13.54 -7.67
C THR A 110 33.83 -14.00 -8.67
N THR A 111 33.33 -13.08 -9.49
CA THR A 111 32.45 -13.33 -10.63
C THR A 111 33.17 -14.22 -11.68
N LEU A 112 34.43 -13.95 -12.03
CA LEU A 112 35.24 -14.77 -12.96
C LEU A 112 35.49 -16.20 -12.45
N ARG A 113 35.81 -16.40 -11.16
CA ARG A 113 36.00 -17.74 -10.55
C ARG A 113 34.69 -18.53 -10.40
N ASN A 114 33.55 -17.84 -10.29
CA ASN A 114 32.24 -18.46 -10.08
C ASN A 114 31.48 -18.71 -11.40
N MET A 115 31.65 -17.83 -12.40
CA MET A 115 31.06 -17.98 -13.74
C MET A 115 31.64 -19.18 -14.47
N SER A 116 32.94 -19.40 -14.38
CA SER A 116 33.66 -20.50 -15.06
C SER A 116 33.23 -21.92 -14.66
N ARG A 117 32.37 -22.11 -13.63
CA ARG A 117 31.88 -23.44 -13.20
C ARG A 117 30.48 -23.81 -13.67
N PHE A 118 29.64 -22.87 -14.11
CA PHE A 118 28.26 -23.17 -14.53
C PHE A 118 27.77 -22.40 -15.77
N ILE A 119 28.45 -21.32 -16.18
CA ILE A 119 28.23 -20.63 -17.47
C ILE A 119 29.50 -19.89 -17.93
N PRO A 120 30.12 -20.23 -19.08
CA PRO A 120 31.15 -19.38 -19.65
C PRO A 120 30.47 -18.14 -20.23
N ILE A 121 30.38 -17.05 -19.45
CA ILE A 121 29.96 -15.74 -19.93
C ILE A 121 31.12 -14.78 -19.72
N THR A 122 31.56 -14.13 -20.79
CA THR A 122 32.65 -13.16 -20.80
C THR A 122 32.07 -11.78 -21.13
N SER A 123 31.38 -11.12 -20.19
CA SER A 123 31.09 -9.66 -20.16
C SER A 123 30.08 -9.33 -19.05
N ASN A 124 29.96 -8.05 -18.71
CA ASN A 124 29.27 -7.46 -17.56
C ASN A 124 27.92 -6.88 -18.03
N TRP A 125 27.01 -7.76 -18.40
CA TRP A 125 25.81 -7.43 -19.19
C TRP A 125 24.71 -6.72 -18.37
N GLN A 126 24.28 -5.54 -18.83
CA GLN A 126 22.96 -5.01 -18.49
C GLN A 126 21.95 -5.62 -19.47
N ARG A 127 21.10 -6.53 -19.00
CA ARG A 127 19.95 -7.01 -19.80
C ARG A 127 18.95 -5.89 -20.00
N SER A 128 18.30 -5.85 -21.16
CA SER A 128 17.19 -4.91 -21.37
C SER A 128 15.99 -5.29 -20.49
N GLN A 129 15.03 -4.37 -20.33
CA GLN A 129 13.82 -4.65 -19.56
C GLN A 129 13.03 -5.79 -20.18
N ASP A 130 12.95 -5.81 -21.51
CA ASP A 130 12.27 -6.87 -22.24
C ASP A 130 12.99 -8.20 -22.08
N ASP A 131 14.33 -8.19 -22.03
CA ASP A 131 15.10 -9.42 -21.78
C ASP A 131 14.88 -9.97 -20.37
N VAL A 132 14.79 -9.10 -19.36
CA VAL A 132 14.47 -9.54 -18.00
C VAL A 132 13.04 -10.07 -17.91
N LEU A 133 12.07 -9.32 -18.44
CA LEU A 133 10.64 -9.68 -18.38
C LEU A 133 10.30 -10.93 -19.19
N GLN A 134 11.02 -11.16 -20.29
CA GLN A 134 10.83 -12.35 -21.14
C GLN A 134 11.85 -13.45 -20.83
N LEU A 135 12.72 -13.28 -19.83
CA LEU A 135 13.78 -14.24 -19.53
C LEU A 135 14.68 -14.52 -20.75
N ASN A 136 14.95 -13.54 -21.61
CA ASN A 136 15.94 -13.68 -22.67
C ASN A 136 17.34 -13.53 -22.06
N PHE A 137 18.23 -14.46 -22.42
CA PHE A 137 19.64 -14.47 -22.00
C PHE A 137 20.57 -14.38 -23.23
N GLN A 138 20.18 -13.61 -24.24
CA GLN A 138 20.95 -13.43 -25.46
C GLN A 138 22.10 -12.43 -25.25
N PRO A 139 23.24 -12.61 -25.93
CA PRO A 139 24.26 -11.58 -26.01
C PRO A 139 23.76 -10.38 -26.82
N GLY A 140 24.09 -9.18 -26.36
CA GLY A 140 23.98 -7.93 -27.11
C GLY A 140 24.84 -7.89 -28.39
N PRO A 141 24.50 -7.02 -29.36
CA PRO A 141 25.21 -6.93 -30.64
C PRO A 141 26.69 -6.55 -30.48
N GLY A 142 27.61 -7.43 -30.91
CA GLY A 142 29.06 -7.18 -30.92
C GLY A 142 29.85 -7.83 -29.79
N GLU A 143 29.19 -8.54 -28.88
CA GLU A 143 29.81 -9.14 -27.69
C GLU A 143 29.82 -10.68 -27.78
N GLY A 144 30.86 -11.27 -28.41
CA GLY A 144 31.18 -12.71 -28.33
C GLY A 144 30.06 -13.74 -28.62
N VAL A 145 30.34 -15.02 -28.33
CA VAL A 145 29.42 -16.18 -28.51
C VAL A 145 28.80 -16.67 -27.18
N SER A 146 28.89 -15.90 -26.09
CA SER A 146 28.32 -16.29 -24.80
C SER A 146 26.84 -15.95 -24.68
N GLY A 147 26.02 -16.86 -24.14
CA GLY A 147 24.59 -16.63 -23.89
C GLY A 147 23.74 -17.84 -24.27
N TYR A 148 22.42 -17.67 -24.27
CA TYR A 148 21.48 -18.75 -24.59
C TYR A 148 20.46 -18.34 -25.63
N GLN A 149 20.19 -19.26 -26.57
CA GLN A 149 19.04 -19.17 -27.45
C GLN A 149 17.82 -19.79 -26.78
N ARG A 150 16.78 -18.98 -26.59
CA ARG A 150 15.51 -19.39 -25.97
C ARG A 150 14.57 -20.00 -27.02
N SER A 151 13.91 -21.10 -26.66
CA SER A 151 12.77 -21.68 -27.38
C SER A 151 11.67 -22.09 -26.40
N ASP A 152 10.41 -21.93 -26.79
CA ASP A 152 9.26 -22.36 -25.98
C ASP A 152 8.90 -23.82 -26.30
N LEU A 153 8.89 -24.70 -25.28
CA LEU A 153 8.45 -26.08 -25.44
C LEU A 153 6.93 -26.22 -25.30
N GLY A 154 6.22 -25.17 -24.89
CA GLY A 154 4.77 -25.13 -24.70
C GLY A 154 4.32 -25.44 -23.27
N MET A 155 3.00 -25.49 -23.09
CA MET A 155 2.34 -25.70 -21.80
C MET A 155 2.68 -27.07 -21.18
N ILE A 156 2.64 -27.12 -19.84
CA ILE A 156 2.85 -28.37 -19.09
C ILE A 156 1.54 -29.16 -19.05
N GLU A 157 1.58 -30.42 -19.50
CA GLU A 157 0.42 -31.31 -19.56
C GLU A 157 -0.22 -31.50 -18.17
N GLY A 158 -1.52 -31.24 -18.05
CA GLY A 158 -2.28 -31.26 -16.80
C GLY A 158 -2.06 -30.04 -15.89
N PHE A 159 -1.30 -29.04 -16.35
CA PHE A 159 -0.97 -27.78 -15.67
C PHE A 159 -1.03 -26.59 -16.65
N GLU A 160 -1.84 -26.69 -17.71
CA GLU A 160 -1.90 -25.73 -18.82
C GLU A 160 -2.36 -24.35 -18.35
N LYS A 161 -3.11 -24.28 -17.25
CA LYS A 161 -3.51 -23.00 -16.65
C LYS A 161 -2.41 -22.37 -15.80
N ILE A 162 -1.40 -23.14 -15.39
CA ILE A 162 -0.40 -22.74 -14.39
C ILE A 162 0.89 -22.24 -15.06
N GLY A 163 1.45 -22.99 -16.00
CA GLY A 163 2.73 -22.62 -16.61
C GLY A 163 3.20 -23.46 -17.78
N ARG A 164 4.32 -23.03 -18.36
CA ARG A 164 4.97 -23.62 -19.54
C ARG A 164 6.46 -23.84 -19.30
N VAL A 165 7.11 -24.57 -20.22
CA VAL A 165 8.55 -24.84 -20.16
C VAL A 165 9.30 -24.07 -21.24
N LEU A 166 10.30 -23.30 -20.83
CA LEU A 166 11.25 -22.62 -21.71
C LEU A 166 12.56 -23.40 -21.75
N LYS A 167 13.12 -23.59 -22.94
CA LYS A 167 14.42 -24.21 -23.19
C LYS A 167 15.43 -23.15 -23.59
N TYR A 168 16.65 -23.31 -23.09
CA TYR A 168 17.78 -22.42 -23.36
C TYR A 168 18.96 -23.25 -23.87
N VAL A 169 19.35 -23.04 -25.11
CA VAL A 169 20.49 -23.71 -25.75
C VAL A 169 21.73 -22.83 -25.63
N SER A 170 22.81 -23.37 -25.08
CA SER A 170 24.08 -22.64 -24.93
C SER A 170 24.62 -22.23 -26.29
N ALA A 171 24.89 -20.94 -26.49
CA ALA A 171 25.49 -20.44 -27.72
C ALA A 171 26.95 -20.91 -27.91
N LEU A 172 27.65 -21.26 -26.81
CA LEU A 172 29.01 -21.78 -26.84
C LEU A 172 29.07 -23.29 -27.13
N SER A 173 28.03 -24.02 -26.74
CA SER A 173 27.96 -25.47 -26.86
C SER A 173 26.59 -25.93 -27.36
N PRO A 174 26.12 -25.47 -28.54
CA PRO A 174 24.74 -25.68 -28.99
C PRO A 174 24.39 -27.16 -29.23
N ASN A 175 25.41 -28.00 -29.41
CA ASN A 175 25.27 -29.44 -29.64
C ASN A 175 25.45 -30.27 -28.37
N ASN A 176 25.71 -29.66 -27.21
CA ASN A 176 25.84 -30.37 -25.94
C ASN A 176 24.54 -30.23 -25.13
N PRO A 177 23.64 -31.23 -25.13
CA PRO A 177 22.36 -31.14 -24.43
C PRO A 177 22.51 -31.04 -22.90
N LYS A 178 23.68 -31.39 -22.33
CA LYS A 178 23.99 -31.17 -20.91
C LYS A 178 24.20 -29.70 -20.56
N GLU A 179 24.50 -28.87 -21.57
CA GLU A 179 24.64 -27.42 -21.42
C GLU A 179 23.32 -26.68 -21.64
N ASN A 180 22.24 -27.39 -22.01
CA ASN A 180 20.93 -26.78 -22.07
C ASN A 180 20.43 -26.46 -20.66
N ARG A 181 19.61 -25.42 -20.55
CA ARG A 181 18.91 -25.06 -19.32
C ARG A 181 17.41 -25.03 -19.59
N TYR A 182 16.62 -25.29 -18.56
CA TYR A 182 15.17 -25.31 -18.65
C TYR A 182 14.59 -24.47 -17.53
N ILE A 183 13.58 -23.65 -17.86
CA ILE A 183 12.86 -22.83 -16.87
C ILE A 183 11.38 -23.11 -16.99
N ILE A 184 10.74 -23.40 -15.86
CA ILE A 184 9.28 -23.40 -15.75
C ILE A 184 8.83 -21.96 -15.50
N GLU A 185 8.04 -21.43 -16.42
CA GLU A 185 7.51 -20.07 -16.32
C GLU A 185 6.05 -20.13 -15.86
N ILE A 186 5.77 -19.55 -14.69
CA ILE A 186 4.46 -19.54 -14.02
C ILE A 186 3.86 -18.13 -14.12
N GLY A 187 2.67 -18.01 -14.71
CA GLY A 187 1.87 -16.77 -14.72
C GLY A 187 2.33 -15.67 -15.69
N ALA A 188 3.11 -15.97 -16.73
CA ALA A 188 3.67 -14.97 -17.66
C ALA A 188 2.70 -14.49 -18.76
N GLU A 189 1.67 -15.25 -19.13
CA GLU A 189 0.75 -14.81 -20.16
C GLU A 189 -0.19 -13.71 -19.63
N LYS A 190 -0.42 -12.66 -20.42
CA LYS A 190 -1.28 -11.51 -20.06
C LYS A 190 -2.71 -11.91 -19.62
N ASN A 191 -3.18 -13.11 -19.96
CA ASN A 191 -4.46 -13.67 -19.52
C ASN A 191 -4.38 -14.66 -18.33
N THR A 192 -3.19 -14.88 -17.75
CA THR A 192 -2.95 -15.90 -16.71
C THR A 192 -2.74 -15.34 -15.31
N GLN A 193 -3.36 -14.20 -14.96
CA GLN A 193 -3.54 -13.86 -13.54
C GLN A 193 -4.14 -15.03 -12.75
N THR A 194 -4.92 -15.89 -13.42
CA THR A 194 -5.45 -17.16 -12.93
C THR A 194 -4.39 -18.22 -12.62
N GLY A 195 -3.25 -18.26 -13.32
CA GLY A 195 -2.32 -19.39 -13.23
C GLY A 195 -1.66 -19.58 -11.88
N ILE A 196 -1.33 -18.47 -11.19
CA ILE A 196 -0.80 -18.54 -9.82
C ILE A 196 -1.89 -18.91 -8.82
N GLN A 197 -3.14 -18.51 -9.08
CA GLN A 197 -4.29 -18.87 -8.24
C GLN A 197 -4.53 -20.39 -8.28
N HIS A 198 -4.21 -21.03 -9.40
CA HIS A 198 -4.28 -22.49 -9.58
C HIS A 198 -3.10 -23.26 -8.98
N LEU A 199 -2.07 -22.60 -8.41
CA LEU A 199 -0.99 -23.32 -7.70
C LEU A 199 -1.48 -24.09 -6.47
N GLY A 200 -2.68 -23.78 -5.97
CA GLY A 200 -3.31 -24.54 -4.88
C GLY A 200 -3.95 -25.86 -5.33
N ASP A 201 -4.18 -26.04 -6.64
CA ASP A 201 -4.94 -27.20 -7.17
C ASP A 201 -4.09 -28.48 -7.16
N LYS A 202 -2.76 -28.33 -7.19
CA LYS A 202 -1.78 -29.43 -7.27
C LYS A 202 -0.50 -29.08 -6.53
N THR A 203 0.29 -30.08 -6.18
CA THR A 203 1.54 -29.87 -5.42
C THR A 203 2.66 -29.35 -6.32
N PRO A 204 3.61 -28.57 -5.77
CA PRO A 204 4.81 -28.16 -6.51
C PRO A 204 5.60 -29.35 -7.08
N THR A 205 5.69 -30.45 -6.33
CA THR A 205 6.37 -31.68 -6.77
C THR A 205 5.74 -32.25 -8.04
N GLU A 206 4.41 -32.28 -8.13
CA GLU A 206 3.71 -32.78 -9.32
C GLU A 206 3.93 -31.86 -10.53
N LEU A 207 3.92 -30.54 -10.35
CA LEU A 207 4.22 -29.59 -11.43
C LEU A 207 5.64 -29.80 -11.97
N ILE A 208 6.63 -29.87 -11.07
CA ILE A 208 8.02 -30.09 -11.46
C ILE A 208 8.17 -31.45 -12.16
N ALA A 209 7.54 -32.52 -11.65
CA ALA A 209 7.60 -33.84 -12.27
C ALA A 209 6.97 -33.85 -13.68
N ALA A 210 5.84 -33.17 -13.87
CA ALA A 210 5.19 -33.05 -15.17
C ALA A 210 6.05 -32.26 -16.17
N ALA A 211 6.66 -31.16 -15.72
CA ALA A 211 7.59 -30.39 -16.54
C ALA A 211 8.83 -31.21 -16.94
N VAL A 212 9.39 -31.97 -16.00
CA VAL A 212 10.52 -32.90 -16.25
C VAL A 212 10.14 -33.94 -17.31
N LYS A 213 8.98 -34.58 -17.17
CA LYS A 213 8.48 -35.56 -18.15
C LYS A 213 8.35 -34.93 -19.54
N LYS A 214 7.81 -33.71 -19.61
CA LYS A 214 7.70 -32.95 -20.86
C LYS A 214 9.08 -32.68 -21.49
N ILE A 215 10.04 -32.22 -20.70
CA ILE A 215 11.42 -31.98 -21.16
C ILE A 215 12.03 -33.26 -21.71
N GLN A 216 11.87 -34.39 -21.00
CA GLN A 216 12.43 -35.69 -21.44
C GLN A 216 11.77 -36.20 -22.73
N ASN A 217 10.46 -36.00 -22.90
CA ASN A 217 9.75 -36.37 -24.12
C ASN A 217 10.20 -35.52 -25.31
N ASP A 218 10.28 -34.20 -25.13
CA ASP A 218 10.62 -33.27 -26.20
C ASP A 218 12.14 -33.26 -26.48
N GLN A 219 12.96 -33.62 -25.49
CA GLN A 219 14.43 -33.63 -25.53
C GLN A 219 14.99 -34.89 -24.83
N PRO A 220 14.98 -36.07 -25.50
CA PRO A 220 15.40 -37.34 -24.89
C PRO A 220 16.84 -37.37 -24.34
N GLY A 221 17.71 -36.47 -24.80
CA GLY A 221 19.09 -36.33 -24.31
C GLY A 221 19.28 -35.30 -23.19
N ALA A 222 18.21 -34.71 -22.66
CA ALA A 222 18.29 -33.71 -21.60
C ALA A 222 18.69 -34.33 -20.27
N ASP A 223 19.82 -33.86 -19.70
CA ASP A 223 20.26 -34.26 -18.36
C ASP A 223 19.91 -33.16 -17.34
N ILE A 224 18.77 -33.34 -16.70
CA ILE A 224 18.27 -32.45 -15.64
C ILE A 224 18.75 -32.87 -14.24
N THR A 225 19.47 -33.99 -14.12
CA THR A 225 19.86 -34.51 -12.81
C THR A 225 20.97 -33.67 -12.18
N GLU A 226 21.90 -33.20 -13.00
CA GLU A 226 23.03 -32.37 -12.60
C GLU A 226 22.70 -30.87 -12.69
N SER A 227 22.12 -30.41 -13.80
CA SER A 227 21.80 -28.99 -14.01
C SER A 227 20.57 -28.51 -13.24
N GLY A 228 19.67 -29.44 -12.90
CA GLY A 228 18.34 -29.15 -12.37
C GLY A 228 17.47 -28.31 -13.31
N ILE A 229 16.44 -27.69 -12.73
CA ILE A 229 15.46 -26.85 -13.43
C ILE A 229 15.36 -25.47 -12.76
N GLY A 230 15.16 -24.43 -13.58
CA GLY A 230 14.80 -23.10 -13.09
C GLY A 230 13.28 -22.96 -12.93
N VAL A 231 12.86 -22.10 -12.00
CA VAL A 231 11.45 -21.68 -11.88
C VAL A 231 11.39 -20.16 -11.90
N ALA A 232 10.50 -19.61 -12.74
CA ALA A 232 10.20 -18.19 -12.80
C ALA A 232 8.72 -17.96 -12.44
N ILE A 233 8.45 -17.11 -11.44
CA ILE A 233 7.10 -16.80 -10.97
C ILE A 233 6.79 -15.33 -11.24
N HIS A 234 5.86 -15.09 -12.15
CA HIS A 234 5.41 -13.76 -12.54
C HIS A 234 4.38 -13.17 -11.57
N ASN A 235 4.04 -11.89 -11.71
CA ASN A 235 2.87 -11.26 -11.08
C ASN A 235 2.68 -11.56 -9.58
N ILE A 236 3.76 -11.51 -8.79
CA ILE A 236 3.68 -11.69 -7.34
C ILE A 236 3.10 -10.42 -6.72
N ASN A 237 1.84 -10.52 -6.29
CA ASN A 237 1.06 -9.44 -5.71
C ASN A 237 0.33 -9.85 -4.42
N ALA A 238 -0.45 -8.95 -3.82
CA ALA A 238 -1.17 -9.23 -2.58
C ALA A 238 -2.18 -10.39 -2.70
N THR A 239 -2.70 -10.67 -3.91
CA THR A 239 -3.66 -11.74 -4.18
C THR A 239 -2.97 -13.07 -4.50
N THR A 240 -1.83 -13.04 -5.19
CA THR A 240 -1.13 -14.24 -5.67
C THR A 240 0.01 -14.69 -4.74
N GLY A 241 0.46 -13.81 -3.84
CA GLY A 241 1.65 -14.02 -3.02
C GLY A 241 1.56 -15.21 -2.07
N VAL A 242 0.39 -15.54 -1.52
CA VAL A 242 0.24 -16.71 -0.63
C VAL A 242 0.42 -18.02 -1.39
N ALA A 243 -0.21 -18.15 -2.57
CA ALA A 243 -0.08 -19.34 -3.40
C ALA A 243 1.38 -19.52 -3.89
N ALA A 244 2.01 -18.45 -4.36
CA ALA A 244 3.42 -18.46 -4.73
C ALA A 244 4.35 -18.80 -3.56
N ALA A 245 4.09 -18.29 -2.36
CA ALA A 245 4.87 -18.62 -1.17
C ALA A 245 4.74 -20.11 -0.82
N ASN A 246 3.52 -20.65 -0.81
CA ASN A 246 3.29 -22.09 -0.56
C ASN A 246 4.01 -22.97 -1.60
N PHE A 247 4.04 -22.55 -2.86
CA PHE A 247 4.83 -23.21 -3.88
C PHE A 247 6.33 -23.24 -3.51
N VAL A 248 6.90 -22.09 -3.16
CA VAL A 248 8.32 -21.98 -2.78
C VAL A 248 8.65 -22.79 -1.52
N LYS A 249 7.74 -22.92 -0.54
CA LYS A 249 7.95 -23.76 0.65
C LYS A 249 8.09 -25.25 0.34
N ALA A 250 7.44 -25.71 -0.74
CA ALA A 250 7.30 -27.13 -1.05
C ALA A 250 8.01 -27.57 -2.34
N MET A 251 8.64 -26.65 -3.08
CA MET A 251 9.37 -27.00 -4.30
C MET A 251 10.54 -27.98 -4.00
N PRO A 252 10.78 -28.98 -4.87
CA PRO A 252 11.79 -30.03 -4.67
C PRO A 252 13.22 -29.56 -4.98
N ARG A 253 14.22 -30.34 -4.54
CA ARG A 253 15.67 -30.09 -4.77
C ARG A 253 16.11 -30.09 -6.23
N THR A 254 15.26 -30.60 -7.13
CA THR A 254 15.46 -30.52 -8.58
C THR A 254 15.46 -29.07 -9.06
N VAL A 255 14.79 -28.16 -8.34
CA VAL A 255 14.85 -26.72 -8.61
C VAL A 255 16.22 -26.18 -8.18
N LYS A 256 16.95 -25.58 -9.13
CA LYS A 256 18.30 -25.03 -8.90
C LYS A 256 18.37 -23.51 -9.08
N SER A 257 17.42 -22.91 -9.78
CA SER A 257 17.30 -21.46 -9.94
C SER A 257 15.87 -21.01 -9.66
N LEU A 258 15.71 -19.88 -8.95
CA LEU A 258 14.42 -19.26 -8.67
C LEU A 258 14.44 -17.80 -9.13
N THR A 259 13.48 -17.42 -9.96
CA THR A 259 13.28 -16.04 -10.41
C THR A 259 11.90 -15.55 -9.97
N LEU A 260 11.85 -14.44 -9.23
CA LEU A 260 10.62 -13.88 -8.66
C LEU A 260 10.37 -12.49 -9.23
N PHE A 261 9.18 -12.26 -9.77
CA PHE A 261 8.77 -10.98 -10.36
C PHE A 261 7.68 -10.34 -9.49
N TYR A 262 8.09 -9.37 -8.68
CA TYR A 262 7.24 -8.68 -7.72
C TYR A 262 6.56 -7.44 -8.30
N SER A 263 5.29 -7.28 -7.94
CA SER A 263 4.55 -6.02 -7.95
C SER A 263 4.00 -5.70 -6.55
N TRP A 264 4.72 -6.15 -5.51
CA TRP A 264 4.27 -6.09 -4.12
C TRP A 264 5.43 -5.88 -3.16
N ASN A 265 5.29 -4.91 -2.25
CA ASN A 265 6.28 -4.65 -1.19
C ASN A 265 6.14 -5.63 -0.02
N ASN A 266 6.12 -6.93 -0.29
CA ASN A 266 6.13 -7.94 0.77
C ASN A 266 7.01 -9.12 0.36
N PRO A 267 8.11 -9.41 1.09
CA PRO A 267 9.03 -10.48 0.75
C PRO A 267 8.47 -11.87 1.01
N LEU A 268 7.17 -12.03 1.31
CA LEU A 268 6.53 -13.30 1.67
C LEU A 268 6.99 -14.50 0.82
N VAL A 269 7.01 -14.36 -0.52
CA VAL A 269 7.41 -15.44 -1.42
C VAL A 269 8.91 -15.76 -1.32
N ALA A 270 9.79 -14.76 -1.29
CA ALA A 270 11.23 -14.96 -1.10
C ALA A 270 11.54 -15.56 0.29
N ASN A 271 10.91 -15.03 1.34
CA ASN A 271 11.08 -15.50 2.72
C ASN A 271 10.59 -16.93 2.92
N ALA A 272 9.64 -17.40 2.11
CA ALA A 272 9.19 -18.79 2.12
C ALA A 272 10.32 -19.80 1.85
N LEU A 273 11.42 -19.38 1.21
CA LEU A 273 12.59 -20.23 0.99
C LEU A 273 13.25 -20.66 2.29
N ILE A 274 13.23 -19.82 3.33
CA ILE A 274 13.79 -20.14 4.66
C ILE A 274 13.07 -21.36 5.27
N GLN A 275 11.78 -21.49 4.95
CA GLN A 275 10.89 -22.54 5.46
C GLN A 275 10.93 -23.82 4.61
N ASN A 276 11.66 -23.81 3.48
CA ASN A 276 11.75 -24.98 2.62
C ASN A 276 12.84 -25.95 3.13
N PRO A 277 12.47 -27.15 3.61
CA PRO A 277 13.44 -28.11 4.15
C PRO A 277 14.39 -28.69 3.09
N ASN A 278 14.08 -28.52 1.80
CA ASN A 278 14.93 -28.95 0.71
C ASN A 278 16.19 -28.07 0.55
N PHE A 279 16.17 -26.83 1.07
CA PHE A 279 17.25 -25.84 0.96
C PHE A 279 17.74 -25.39 2.35
N PRO A 280 18.50 -26.23 3.08
CA PRO A 280 19.06 -25.90 4.39
C PRO A 280 20.17 -24.83 4.28
N ALA A 281 20.36 -23.99 5.31
CA ALA A 281 21.35 -22.90 5.29
C ALA A 281 22.82 -23.35 5.10
N ASN A 282 23.16 -24.58 5.52
CA ASN A 282 24.54 -25.07 5.58
C ASN A 282 24.78 -26.26 4.62
N GLY A 283 23.94 -26.47 3.60
CA GLY A 283 23.94 -27.71 2.81
C GLY A 283 24.68 -27.65 1.47
N SER A 284 25.09 -28.83 0.98
CA SER A 284 25.55 -29.06 -0.42
C SER A 284 24.42 -28.95 -1.46
N ASN A 285 23.17 -28.75 -1.01
CA ASN A 285 21.96 -28.74 -1.82
C ASN A 285 21.35 -27.34 -1.95
N ASN A 286 22.17 -26.29 -1.86
CA ASN A 286 21.70 -24.92 -1.97
C ASN A 286 21.11 -24.64 -3.36
N LEU A 287 20.14 -23.73 -3.38
CA LEU A 287 19.71 -23.11 -4.64
C LEU A 287 20.93 -22.38 -5.23
N THR A 288 21.19 -22.55 -6.52
CA THR A 288 22.39 -21.97 -7.17
C THR A 288 22.18 -20.53 -7.60
N GLU A 289 20.93 -20.11 -7.79
CA GLU A 289 20.59 -18.77 -8.27
C GLU A 289 19.25 -18.32 -7.69
N LEU A 290 19.19 -17.06 -7.27
CA LEU A 290 17.97 -16.38 -6.87
C LEU A 290 17.96 -14.98 -7.48
N ASN A 291 17.00 -14.72 -8.36
CA ASN A 291 16.75 -13.40 -8.92
C ASN A 291 15.42 -12.87 -8.38
N ILE A 292 15.42 -11.64 -7.87
CA ILE A 292 14.22 -10.99 -7.35
C ILE A 292 14.07 -9.68 -8.09
N TYR A 293 13.18 -9.65 -9.07
CA TYR A 293 12.86 -8.46 -9.86
C TYR A 293 11.63 -7.76 -9.31
N THR A 294 11.64 -6.44 -9.39
CA THR A 294 10.56 -5.59 -8.87
C THR A 294 10.47 -4.31 -9.70
N ASP A 295 9.44 -3.49 -9.45
CA ASP A 295 9.14 -2.27 -10.22
C ASP A 295 8.98 -2.52 -11.72
N LEU A 296 8.42 -3.65 -12.10
CA LEU A 296 8.44 -4.13 -13.49
C LEU A 296 7.70 -3.22 -14.48
N ASP A 297 6.81 -2.37 -13.95
CA ASP A 297 6.02 -1.36 -14.65
C ASP A 297 6.76 -0.02 -14.83
N VAL A 298 7.89 0.19 -14.13
CA VAL A 298 8.69 1.41 -14.26
C VAL A 298 9.67 1.25 -15.43
N PRO A 299 9.65 2.13 -16.45
CA PRO A 299 10.62 2.09 -17.54
C PRO A 299 12.05 2.20 -17.02
N ILE A 300 12.99 1.46 -17.60
CA ILE A 300 14.40 1.46 -17.16
C ILE A 300 15.00 2.89 -17.07
N SER A 301 14.61 3.79 -17.97
CA SER A 301 15.05 5.20 -17.99
C SER A 301 14.60 6.00 -16.76
N ARG A 302 13.49 5.58 -16.13
CA ARG A 302 12.96 6.14 -14.88
C ARG A 302 13.44 5.38 -13.65
N LYS A 303 13.90 4.13 -13.81
CA LYS A 303 14.57 3.39 -12.75
C LYS A 303 15.93 3.97 -12.41
N ASN A 304 16.61 4.63 -13.37
CA ASN A 304 17.85 5.35 -13.06
C ASN A 304 18.42 6.24 -14.21
N PRO A 305 18.50 7.59 -14.08
CA PRO A 305 19.44 8.39 -14.86
C PRO A 305 20.80 8.68 -14.18
N ALA A 306 20.93 8.51 -12.85
CA ALA A 306 22.19 8.66 -12.08
C ALA A 306 22.14 8.17 -10.60
N VAL A 307 20.96 7.88 -10.06
CA VAL A 307 20.66 7.53 -8.66
C VAL A 307 19.79 6.28 -8.57
N GLU A 308 20.28 5.24 -7.90
CA GLU A 308 19.52 4.01 -7.68
C GLU A 308 18.51 4.22 -6.56
N LYS A 309 17.24 4.47 -6.92
CA LYS A 309 16.15 4.59 -5.95
C LYS A 309 15.79 3.22 -5.35
N PRO A 310 15.34 3.16 -4.09
CA PRO A 310 14.83 1.93 -3.49
C PRO A 310 13.72 1.34 -4.34
N THR A 311 13.78 0.03 -4.54
CA THR A 311 12.75 -0.70 -5.29
C THR A 311 11.46 -0.84 -4.50
N ASN A 312 10.32 -1.14 -5.16
CA ASN A 312 9.05 -1.41 -4.48
C ASN A 312 9.19 -2.50 -3.42
N LEU A 313 10.01 -3.53 -3.65
CA LEU A 313 10.39 -4.50 -2.63
C LEU A 313 11.72 -4.07 -2.01
N ASN A 314 11.69 -3.39 -0.87
CA ASN A 314 12.88 -2.82 -0.23
C ASN A 314 13.28 -3.53 1.08
N ARG A 315 12.63 -4.65 1.39
CA ARG A 315 12.86 -5.43 2.60
C ARG A 315 13.01 -6.92 2.32
N ILE A 316 13.87 -7.61 3.07
CA ILE A 316 14.05 -9.07 2.99
C ILE A 316 14.62 -9.64 4.29
N ASP A 317 14.35 -10.91 4.57
CA ASP A 317 15.11 -11.66 5.57
C ASP A 317 16.44 -12.16 4.96
N PRO A 318 17.61 -11.72 5.47
CA PRO A 318 18.89 -12.09 4.85
C PRO A 318 19.18 -13.59 4.85
N ARG A 319 18.51 -14.38 5.71
CA ARG A 319 18.62 -15.85 5.70
C ARG A 319 18.16 -16.46 4.39
N VAL A 320 17.29 -15.79 3.62
CA VAL A 320 16.94 -16.20 2.25
C VAL A 320 18.22 -16.45 1.44
N TYR A 321 19.15 -15.52 1.50
CA TYR A 321 20.41 -15.61 0.76
C TYR A 321 21.47 -16.50 1.40
N GLN A 322 21.24 -17.02 2.61
CA GLN A 322 22.02 -18.13 3.16
C GLN A 322 21.54 -19.49 2.62
N ARG A 323 20.31 -19.57 2.08
CA ARG A 323 19.77 -20.79 1.42
C ARG A 323 20.19 -20.91 -0.05
N VAL A 324 20.85 -19.89 -0.56
CA VAL A 324 21.25 -19.76 -1.95
C VAL A 324 22.76 -19.54 -1.97
N ASN A 325 23.45 -20.03 -3.00
CA ASN A 325 24.79 -19.56 -3.35
C ASN A 325 24.70 -18.64 -4.58
N PRO A 326 24.08 -17.47 -4.47
CA PRO A 326 23.70 -16.67 -5.62
C PRO A 326 24.94 -16.06 -6.26
N THR A 327 25.00 -16.17 -7.57
CA THR A 327 26.14 -15.70 -8.38
C THR A 327 25.73 -14.67 -9.43
N ALA A 328 24.43 -14.42 -9.59
CA ALA A 328 23.88 -13.52 -10.59
C ALA A 328 23.22 -12.28 -9.94
N ASN A 329 23.48 -11.11 -10.53
CA ASN A 329 22.81 -9.86 -10.17
C ASN A 329 22.62 -9.01 -11.43
N ASP A 330 21.37 -8.78 -11.85
CA ASP A 330 21.07 -7.89 -12.96
C ASP A 330 20.97 -6.45 -12.46
N TYR A 331 21.96 -5.66 -12.85
CA TYR A 331 22.02 -4.24 -12.54
C TYR A 331 20.73 -3.52 -12.99
N ARG A 332 20.11 -2.74 -12.08
CA ARG A 332 18.83 -2.00 -12.21
C ARG A 332 17.52 -2.79 -12.09
N TYR A 333 17.56 -4.12 -12.07
CA TYR A 333 16.35 -4.94 -12.00
C TYR A 333 16.21 -5.69 -10.69
N ASN A 334 17.32 -6.19 -10.14
CA ASN A 334 17.31 -6.87 -8.85
C ASN A 334 16.85 -5.91 -7.75
N ALA A 335 16.06 -6.42 -6.83
CA ALA A 335 15.62 -5.71 -5.64
C ALA A 335 16.85 -5.29 -4.81
N ILE A 336 16.87 -4.02 -4.45
CA ILE A 336 17.87 -3.45 -3.54
C ILE A 336 17.18 -3.23 -2.21
N TYR A 337 17.71 -3.87 -1.17
CA TYR A 337 17.07 -3.86 0.13
C TYR A 337 17.63 -2.72 0.98
N THR A 338 16.78 -1.80 1.37
CA THR A 338 17.11 -0.76 2.35
C THR A 338 16.82 -1.21 3.78
N THR A 339 16.06 -2.29 3.95
CA THR A 339 15.58 -2.79 5.25
C THR A 339 15.83 -4.29 5.39
N MET A 340 16.55 -4.69 6.44
CA MET A 340 16.72 -6.11 6.77
C MET A 340 15.62 -6.55 7.74
N ALA A 341 14.77 -7.50 7.34
CA ALA A 341 13.62 -7.93 8.12
C ALA A 341 13.81 -9.35 8.64
N VAL A 342 14.09 -9.52 9.94
CA VAL A 342 14.36 -10.83 10.54
C VAL A 342 13.11 -11.35 11.23
N SER A 343 12.60 -12.49 10.76
CA SER A 343 11.48 -13.16 11.41
C SER A 343 11.85 -13.69 12.80
N ALA A 344 10.92 -13.63 13.75
CA ALA A 344 11.15 -14.15 15.10
C ALA A 344 11.22 -15.67 15.13
N ASN A 345 10.47 -16.28 14.23
CA ASN A 345 10.33 -17.72 14.16
C ASN A 345 10.66 -18.21 12.74
N GLU A 346 11.42 -19.30 12.68
CA GLU A 346 11.35 -20.22 11.55
C GLU A 346 10.14 -21.11 11.78
N THR A 347 9.23 -21.12 10.81
CA THR A 347 8.03 -21.96 10.84
C THR A 347 8.15 -23.08 9.82
N ASP A 348 7.56 -24.23 10.11
CA ASP A 348 7.41 -25.29 9.12
C ASP A 348 6.38 -24.91 8.04
N ARG A 349 6.17 -25.82 7.08
CA ARG A 349 5.15 -25.65 6.03
C ARG A 349 3.73 -25.44 6.55
N ASN A 350 3.43 -25.83 7.80
CA ASN A 350 2.12 -25.68 8.44
C ASN A 350 2.04 -24.39 9.29
N GLY A 351 3.07 -23.55 9.29
CA GLY A 351 3.13 -22.34 10.11
C GLY A 351 3.46 -22.60 11.58
N LYS A 352 3.81 -23.83 11.96
CA LYS A 352 4.23 -24.15 13.33
C LYS A 352 5.66 -23.66 13.54
N THR A 353 5.91 -22.89 14.59
CA THR A 353 7.27 -22.52 15.00
C THR A 353 8.10 -23.78 15.23
N VAL A 354 9.14 -23.95 14.41
CA VAL A 354 10.13 -25.03 14.58
C VAL A 354 11.38 -24.53 15.30
N LYS A 355 11.65 -23.23 15.23
CA LYS A 355 12.83 -22.62 15.83
C LYS A 355 12.63 -21.12 16.03
N GLN A 356 12.88 -20.64 17.24
CA GLN A 356 13.00 -19.20 17.52
C GLN A 356 14.36 -18.70 17.07
N THR A 357 14.40 -17.53 16.43
CA THR A 357 15.64 -16.88 15.99
C THR A 357 16.37 -16.34 17.22
N SER A 358 17.51 -16.93 17.56
CA SER A 358 18.30 -16.50 18.71
C SER A 358 19.07 -15.20 18.45
N ARG A 359 19.45 -14.48 19.51
CA ARG A 359 20.28 -13.26 19.42
C ARG A 359 21.65 -13.51 18.77
N ARG A 360 22.21 -14.70 19.01
CA ARG A 360 23.43 -15.16 18.32
C ARG A 360 23.21 -15.27 16.82
N GLU A 361 22.05 -15.76 16.39
CA GLU A 361 21.69 -15.83 14.98
C GLU A 361 21.45 -14.45 14.37
N ILE A 362 20.78 -13.54 15.08
CA ILE A 362 20.65 -12.15 14.65
C ILE A 362 22.05 -11.52 14.46
N SER A 363 22.96 -11.75 15.40
CA SER A 363 24.36 -11.29 15.30
C SER A 363 25.06 -11.89 14.07
N ASN A 364 24.87 -13.19 13.81
CA ASN A 364 25.41 -13.86 12.62
C ASN A 364 24.79 -13.32 11.33
N ILE A 365 23.51 -12.96 11.33
CA ILE A 365 22.80 -12.36 10.20
C ILE A 365 23.37 -10.96 9.93
N MET A 366 23.58 -10.13 10.96
CA MET A 366 24.23 -8.83 10.82
C MET A 366 25.67 -8.98 10.30
N ASN A 367 26.44 -9.93 10.83
CA ASN A 367 27.77 -10.25 10.33
C ASN A 367 27.73 -10.67 8.85
N TYR A 368 26.79 -11.53 8.48
CA TYR A 368 26.60 -11.92 7.09
C TYR A 368 26.33 -10.70 6.20
N VAL A 369 25.36 -9.85 6.55
CA VAL A 369 25.01 -8.66 5.76
C VAL A 369 26.18 -7.68 5.64
N TYR A 370 26.82 -7.32 6.74
CA TYR A 370 27.79 -6.22 6.78
C TYR A 370 29.25 -6.63 6.53
N LEU A 371 29.63 -7.87 6.80
CA LEU A 371 31.02 -8.34 6.69
C LEU A 371 31.23 -9.43 5.64
N GLN A 372 30.28 -10.34 5.44
CA GLN A 372 30.47 -11.46 4.49
C GLN A 372 29.90 -11.11 3.10
N ALA A 373 28.76 -10.42 3.09
CA ALA A 373 27.98 -10.09 1.92
C ALA A 373 28.10 -8.59 1.54
N TRP A 374 29.12 -7.90 2.07
CA TRP A 374 29.34 -6.47 1.84
C TRP A 374 29.53 -6.10 0.35
N ASN A 375 30.01 -7.04 -0.46
CA ASN A 375 30.22 -6.88 -1.90
C ASN A 375 28.96 -7.20 -2.73
N ARG A 376 27.87 -7.62 -2.09
CA ARG A 376 26.60 -7.96 -2.74
C ARG A 376 25.74 -6.72 -2.90
N ARG A 377 25.34 -6.42 -4.13
CA ARG A 377 24.58 -5.21 -4.44
C ARG A 377 23.24 -5.16 -3.70
N GLU A 378 22.62 -6.31 -3.50
CA GLU A 378 21.33 -6.47 -2.82
C GLU A 378 21.38 -5.93 -1.38
N PHE A 379 22.53 -6.05 -0.72
CA PHE A 379 22.79 -5.59 0.64
C PHE A 379 23.63 -4.31 0.70
N GLN A 380 23.66 -3.56 -0.40
CA GLN A 380 24.30 -2.25 -0.42
C GLN A 380 23.31 -1.10 -0.25
N GLY A 381 22.02 -1.34 -0.01
CA GLY A 381 21.05 -0.26 0.23
C GLY A 381 21.06 0.84 -0.86
N GLU A 382 20.66 2.05 -0.46
CA GLU A 382 20.61 3.24 -1.32
C GLU A 382 21.98 3.94 -1.37
N ILE A 383 22.49 4.17 -2.58
CA ILE A 383 23.72 4.94 -2.81
C ILE A 383 23.31 6.39 -3.11
N PRO A 384 23.64 7.38 -2.27
CA PRO A 384 23.23 8.77 -2.47
C PRO A 384 23.84 9.39 -3.73
N ASP A 385 23.09 10.30 -4.36
CA ASP A 385 23.37 10.96 -5.66
C ASP A 385 24.58 11.93 -5.63
N SER A 386 24.93 12.51 -4.48
CA SER A 386 25.84 13.66 -4.51
C SER A 386 27.32 13.28 -4.40
N ALA A 387 28.13 13.83 -5.30
CA ALA A 387 29.60 13.86 -5.21
C ALA A 387 30.12 14.55 -3.92
N SER A 388 29.25 15.25 -3.18
CA SER A 388 29.56 15.94 -1.93
C SER A 388 29.38 15.09 -0.67
N VAL A 389 28.64 13.97 -0.73
CA VAL A 389 28.58 13.02 0.38
C VAL A 389 29.67 12.00 0.13
N LYS A 390 30.67 11.95 1.02
CA LYS A 390 31.73 10.93 0.97
C LYS A 390 31.02 9.60 0.75
N PRO A 391 31.37 8.83 -0.29
CA PRO A 391 30.50 7.74 -0.68
C PRO A 391 31.05 6.55 0.12
N SER A 392 30.70 6.64 1.39
CA SER A 392 30.87 5.65 2.40
C SER A 392 29.94 4.52 1.95
N GLY A 393 30.47 3.30 1.81
CA GLY A 393 29.74 2.15 1.25
C GLY A 393 28.29 2.13 1.69
N ALA A 394 27.37 2.06 0.73
CA ALA A 394 25.97 2.06 1.03
C ALA A 394 25.64 0.70 1.67
N TYR A 395 24.97 0.72 2.81
CA TYR A 395 24.51 -0.48 3.50
C TYR A 395 23.06 -0.25 3.96
N PRO A 396 22.27 -1.31 4.16
CA PRO A 396 20.97 -1.21 4.80
C PRO A 396 21.13 -0.55 6.17
N VAL A 397 20.53 0.62 6.33
CA VAL A 397 20.50 1.37 7.59
C VAL A 397 19.20 1.11 8.36
N ASN A 398 18.29 0.31 7.82
CA ASN A 398 17.03 -0.03 8.46
C ASN A 398 16.99 -1.51 8.84
N TRP A 399 16.50 -1.80 10.05
CA TRP A 399 16.23 -3.16 10.51
C TRP A 399 14.79 -3.31 10.93
N ASP A 400 14.23 -4.47 10.69
CA ASP A 400 12.84 -4.79 10.98
C ASP A 400 12.77 -6.08 11.78
N PHE A 401 12.51 -5.90 13.07
CA PHE A 401 12.27 -6.90 14.09
C PHE A 401 10.77 -6.92 14.42
N SER A 402 9.87 -6.71 13.46
CA SER A 402 8.43 -6.57 13.74
C SER A 402 7.73 -7.82 14.29
N GLU A 403 8.39 -8.97 14.27
CA GLU A 403 7.94 -10.18 14.96
C GLU A 403 8.66 -10.40 16.30
N ASN A 404 9.71 -9.60 16.53
CA ASN A 404 10.63 -9.62 17.66
C ASN A 404 10.42 -8.35 18.50
N ASN A 405 11.15 -8.18 19.59
CA ASN A 405 11.05 -6.99 20.44
C ASN A 405 12.39 -6.23 20.50
N GLN A 406 12.41 -5.10 21.21
CA GLN A 406 13.64 -4.33 21.43
C GLN A 406 14.72 -5.16 22.11
N TRP A 407 14.30 -6.10 22.95
CA TRP A 407 15.19 -6.96 23.66
C TRP A 407 16.01 -7.86 22.72
N ASP A 408 15.46 -8.27 21.59
CA ASP A 408 16.18 -9.03 20.55
C ASP A 408 17.20 -8.18 19.76
N PHE A 409 17.10 -6.85 19.82
CA PHE A 409 18.09 -5.94 19.24
C PHE A 409 19.20 -5.58 20.24
N ASN A 410 18.88 -5.49 21.52
CA ASN A 410 19.88 -5.51 22.59
C ASN A 410 20.52 -6.90 22.69
N ASN A 411 21.70 -7.01 23.30
CA ASN A 411 22.46 -8.28 23.37
C ASN A 411 22.89 -8.87 22.01
N VAL A 412 22.73 -8.13 20.92
CA VAL A 412 23.26 -8.47 19.59
C VAL A 412 24.61 -7.81 19.40
N VAL A 413 25.59 -8.57 18.92
CA VAL A 413 26.90 -8.02 18.56
C VAL A 413 26.80 -7.45 17.14
N ILE A 414 26.70 -6.13 17.05
CA ILE A 414 26.75 -5.41 15.76
C ILE A 414 28.22 -5.38 15.32
N PRO A 415 28.57 -5.91 14.13
CA PRO A 415 29.94 -5.84 13.64
C PRO A 415 30.37 -4.38 13.45
N ASN A 416 31.69 -4.11 13.44
CA ASN A 416 32.16 -2.81 13.00
C ASN A 416 31.88 -2.67 11.50
N ILE A 417 30.97 -1.76 11.13
CA ILE A 417 30.57 -1.54 9.74
C ILE A 417 31.43 -0.39 9.20
N PRO A 418 32.41 -0.67 8.30
CA PRO A 418 33.18 0.41 7.68
C PRO A 418 32.22 1.36 6.98
N ASN A 419 32.47 2.66 7.01
CA ASN A 419 31.68 3.65 6.26
C ASN A 419 30.22 3.85 6.71
N PHE A 420 29.81 3.28 7.84
CA PHE A 420 28.52 3.56 8.46
C PHE A 420 28.58 4.92 9.16
N GLU A 421 28.04 5.97 8.54
CA GLU A 421 28.10 7.34 9.06
C GLU A 421 27.48 7.39 10.46
N ASN A 422 28.28 7.78 11.46
CA ASN A 422 27.92 7.83 12.89
C ASN A 422 27.64 6.49 13.58
N GLY A 423 27.76 5.35 12.89
CA GLY A 423 27.59 4.04 13.53
C GLY A 423 26.15 3.73 13.96
N LYS A 424 25.14 4.36 13.34
CA LYS A 424 23.73 4.28 13.75
C LYS A 424 22.79 3.84 12.61
N PHE A 425 21.79 3.05 12.96
CA PHE A 425 20.66 2.69 12.10
C PHE A 425 19.67 3.84 12.01
N THR A 426 19.20 4.14 10.80
CA THR A 426 18.21 5.18 10.57
C THR A 426 16.83 4.77 11.12
N LYS A 427 16.40 3.53 10.89
CA LYS A 427 15.13 3.02 11.40
C LYS A 427 15.26 1.62 11.97
N VAL A 428 14.63 1.39 13.11
CA VAL A 428 14.44 0.03 13.63
C VAL A 428 12.96 -0.19 13.91
N TYR A 429 12.38 -1.23 13.32
CA TYR A 429 10.99 -1.61 13.56
C TYR A 429 10.93 -2.73 14.61
N TYR A 430 10.01 -2.65 15.56
CA TYR A 430 9.71 -3.70 16.52
C TYR A 430 8.25 -4.16 16.41
N SER A 431 7.96 -5.24 17.13
CA SER A 431 6.60 -5.75 17.33
C SER A 431 5.60 -4.68 17.73
N PRO A 432 4.31 -4.89 17.44
CA PRO A 432 3.26 -3.98 17.85
C PRO A 432 3.23 -3.70 19.34
N LEU A 433 2.82 -2.48 19.68
CA LEU A 433 2.48 -2.14 21.06
C LEU A 433 1.26 -2.97 21.48
N VAL A 434 1.38 -3.73 22.56
CA VAL A 434 0.25 -4.49 23.10
C VAL A 434 -0.45 -3.61 24.12
N ASN A 435 -1.66 -3.14 23.82
CA ASN A 435 -2.41 -2.17 24.63
C ASN A 435 -1.63 -0.89 24.96
N GLY A 436 -0.88 -0.38 23.99
CA GLY A 436 -0.03 0.81 24.17
C GLY A 436 1.27 0.52 24.91
N ILE A 437 1.53 -0.72 25.31
CA ILE A 437 2.75 -1.08 26.03
C ILE A 437 3.78 -1.59 25.03
N ALA A 438 4.96 -0.96 25.01
CA ALA A 438 6.10 -1.55 24.32
C ALA A 438 6.56 -2.78 25.10
N ALA A 439 7.05 -3.79 24.39
CA ALA A 439 7.70 -4.92 25.03
C ALA A 439 8.74 -4.45 26.06
N PRO A 440 8.86 -5.12 27.22
CA PRO A 440 9.67 -4.61 28.32
C PRO A 440 11.13 -4.43 27.92
N LEU A 441 11.71 -3.31 28.35
CA LEU A 441 13.15 -3.13 28.38
C LEU A 441 13.69 -3.87 29.60
N ASP A 442 14.12 -5.11 29.40
CA ASP A 442 14.79 -5.91 30.41
C ASP A 442 16.21 -5.36 30.64
N LEU A 443 16.48 -4.85 31.83
CA LEU A 443 17.82 -4.38 32.21
C LEU A 443 18.60 -5.46 32.94
N GLN A 444 17.92 -6.41 33.60
CA GLN A 444 18.56 -7.45 34.40
C GLN A 444 19.49 -8.33 33.58
N HIS A 445 19.09 -8.67 32.37
CA HIS A 445 19.88 -9.53 31.48
C HIS A 445 20.65 -8.72 30.42
N LEU A 446 20.72 -7.40 30.54
CA LEU A 446 21.31 -6.52 29.52
C LEU A 446 22.84 -6.55 29.60
N ILE A 447 23.46 -7.20 28.62
CA ILE A 447 24.91 -7.34 28.45
C ILE A 447 25.42 -6.35 27.39
N VAL A 448 24.77 -6.28 26.23
CA VAL A 448 25.11 -5.35 25.14
C VAL A 448 23.94 -4.40 24.90
N ASP A 449 24.23 -3.11 24.98
CA ASP A 449 23.25 -2.05 24.81
C ASP A 449 23.40 -1.38 23.46
N ASN A 450 22.43 -1.63 22.58
CA ASN A 450 22.39 -1.08 21.24
C ASN A 450 21.41 0.08 21.13
N THR A 451 20.82 0.56 22.22
CA THR A 451 19.83 1.66 22.17
C THR A 451 20.40 2.95 21.56
N SER A 452 21.69 3.21 21.77
CA SER A 452 22.40 4.35 21.18
C SER A 452 22.75 4.17 19.69
N LYS A 453 22.59 2.96 19.16
CA LYS A 453 22.87 2.61 17.75
C LYS A 453 21.70 2.91 16.83
N VAL A 454 20.63 3.52 17.33
CA VAL A 454 19.53 4.01 16.48
C VAL A 454 19.62 5.53 16.42
N ASP A 455 19.63 6.07 15.20
CA ASP A 455 19.59 7.50 14.96
C ASP A 455 18.18 8.02 15.22
N TYR A 456 18.09 9.22 15.75
CA TYR A 456 16.82 9.87 16.01
C TYR A 456 16.97 11.36 15.86
N GLU A 457 15.87 11.97 15.45
CA GLU A 457 15.74 13.41 15.34
C GLU A 457 14.27 13.70 15.61
N ILE A 458 14.02 14.57 16.59
CA ILE A 458 12.67 14.99 16.94
C ILE A 458 12.04 15.64 15.71
N ASP A 459 10.76 15.36 15.47
CA ASP A 459 9.99 15.77 14.29
C ASP A 459 10.38 15.12 12.96
N ASN A 460 11.48 14.34 12.91
CA ASN A 460 11.83 13.55 11.73
C ASN A 460 11.24 12.14 11.80
N VAL A 461 10.07 11.96 11.21
CA VAL A 461 9.38 10.65 11.10
C VAL A 461 10.11 9.62 10.23
N ARG A 462 11.29 9.96 9.69
CA ARG A 462 12.14 9.02 8.97
C ARG A 462 13.25 8.43 9.85
N LYS A 463 13.35 8.81 11.12
CA LYS A 463 14.40 8.31 12.02
C LYS A 463 13.83 7.79 13.33
N GLY A 464 14.48 6.77 13.89
CA GLY A 464 14.18 6.25 15.22
C GLY A 464 13.62 4.84 15.24
N VAL A 465 12.97 4.53 16.35
CA VAL A 465 12.28 3.28 16.61
C VAL A 465 10.81 3.40 16.21
N PHE A 466 10.32 2.38 15.50
CA PHE A 466 8.95 2.28 15.02
C PHE A 466 8.32 0.99 15.54
N TYR A 467 7.02 1.01 15.82
CA TYR A 467 6.26 -0.19 16.14
C TYR A 467 5.30 -0.49 14.99
N ARG A 468 5.21 -1.75 14.58
CA ARG A 468 4.21 -2.14 13.58
C ARG A 468 2.82 -2.20 14.18
N SER A 469 1.78 -2.07 13.36
CA SER A 469 0.42 -2.38 13.79
C SER A 469 0.15 -3.87 13.66
N ASN A 470 -0.82 -4.37 14.44
CA ASN A 470 -1.33 -5.73 14.29
C ASN A 470 -1.88 -6.02 12.87
N SER A 471 -2.18 -4.99 12.09
CA SER A 471 -2.61 -5.08 10.68
C SER A 471 -1.45 -5.07 9.66
N GLY A 472 -0.19 -5.10 10.11
CA GLY A 472 1.00 -5.14 9.25
C GLY A 472 1.48 -3.80 8.70
N GLY A 473 0.82 -2.69 9.07
CA GLY A 473 1.25 -1.32 8.80
C GLY A 473 2.21 -0.79 9.88
N LEU A 474 2.56 0.50 9.83
CA LEU A 474 3.20 1.18 10.96
C LEU A 474 2.11 1.65 11.93
N GLU A 475 2.33 1.53 13.24
CA GLU A 475 1.47 2.21 14.21
C GLU A 475 1.50 3.71 13.95
N ALA A 476 0.38 4.38 14.25
CA ALA A 476 0.30 5.83 14.16
C ALA A 476 1.23 6.46 15.22
N PRO A 477 1.98 7.53 14.88
CA PRO A 477 2.71 8.30 15.89
C PRO A 477 1.76 8.78 17.00
N ALA A 478 2.19 8.66 18.25
CA ALA A 478 1.52 9.21 19.42
C ALA A 478 1.40 10.73 19.27
N GLY A 479 0.19 11.22 19.04
CA GLY A 479 -0.06 12.64 18.76
C GLY A 479 -1.31 12.90 17.93
N THR A 480 -1.88 11.86 17.30
CA THR A 480 -3.11 11.99 16.51
C THR A 480 -4.39 11.53 17.23
N GLY A 481 -4.30 11.25 18.53
CA GLY A 481 -5.43 10.88 19.40
C GLY A 481 -5.03 9.88 20.49
N GLN A 482 -4.72 10.39 21.69
CA GLN A 482 -4.88 9.73 23.01
C GLN A 482 -4.33 8.28 23.21
N SER A 483 -3.35 7.78 22.45
CA SER A 483 -2.71 6.51 22.79
C SER A 483 -1.70 6.71 23.93
N GLN A 484 -2.04 6.23 25.13
CA GLN A 484 -1.22 6.24 26.34
C GLN A 484 -0.05 5.26 26.23
N ASN A 485 0.83 5.45 25.27
CA ASN A 485 1.87 4.49 25.04
C ASN A 485 3.00 4.65 26.05
N TYR A 486 3.46 3.57 26.64
CA TYR A 486 4.54 3.61 27.62
C TYR A 486 5.57 2.50 27.44
N LEU A 487 6.81 2.82 27.81
CA LEU A 487 7.89 1.86 27.95
C LEU A 487 7.79 1.23 29.34
N ARG A 488 7.69 -0.09 29.43
CA ARG A 488 7.91 -0.83 30.68
C ARG A 488 9.38 -1.18 30.83
N VAL A 489 9.98 -0.90 31.98
CA VAL A 489 11.35 -1.31 32.34
C VAL A 489 11.27 -2.38 33.42
N ILE A 490 12.07 -3.44 33.29
CA ILE A 490 12.15 -4.50 34.31
C ILE A 490 13.59 -4.72 34.75
N GLY A 491 13.80 -4.90 36.05
CA GLY A 491 15.11 -5.21 36.61
C GLY A 491 16.10 -4.03 36.63
N SER A 492 17.36 -4.36 36.89
CA SER A 492 18.50 -3.43 36.88
C SER A 492 19.73 -4.13 36.30
N SER A 493 20.54 -3.44 35.50
CA SER A 493 21.73 -4.05 34.92
C SER A 493 22.91 -4.01 35.89
N SER A 494 23.86 -4.94 35.69
CA SER A 494 25.14 -4.93 36.42
C SER A 494 26.00 -3.69 36.12
N ARG A 495 25.63 -2.88 35.12
CA ARG A 495 26.31 -1.64 34.73
C ARG A 495 25.94 -0.44 35.61
N GLY A 496 25.01 -0.64 36.54
CA GLY A 496 24.59 0.36 37.53
C GLY A 496 23.53 1.34 37.02
N LYS A 497 22.90 2.02 37.97
CA LYS A 497 21.73 2.89 37.78
C LYS A 497 21.90 3.99 36.73
N GLN A 498 23.08 4.61 36.64
CA GLN A 498 23.32 5.65 35.64
C GLN A 498 23.30 5.08 34.20
N SER A 499 23.86 3.88 34.02
CA SER A 499 23.84 3.18 32.73
C SER A 499 22.42 2.73 32.37
N ASP A 500 21.65 2.28 33.35
CA ASP A 500 20.23 1.94 33.19
C ASP A 500 19.43 3.16 32.75
N ALA A 501 19.60 4.31 33.42
CA ALA A 501 18.97 5.57 33.04
C ALA A 501 19.33 5.98 31.60
N ASN A 502 20.61 5.88 31.22
CA ASN A 502 21.05 6.21 29.86
C ASN A 502 20.42 5.28 28.81
N THR A 503 20.28 3.99 29.11
CA THR A 503 19.63 3.01 28.23
C THR A 503 18.17 3.38 27.99
N ILE A 504 17.45 3.68 29.08
CA ILE A 504 16.05 4.12 29.04
C ILE A 504 15.94 5.40 28.20
N LEU A 505 16.78 6.40 28.46
CA LEU A 505 16.78 7.69 27.74
C LEU A 505 17.03 7.52 26.25
N ASN A 506 18.04 6.73 25.86
CA ASN A 506 18.32 6.44 24.46
C ASN A 506 17.12 5.79 23.77
N TYR A 507 16.45 4.85 24.44
CA TYR A 507 15.27 4.21 23.85
C TYR A 507 14.09 5.16 23.71
N VAL A 508 13.72 5.91 24.75
CA VAL A 508 12.56 6.82 24.65
C VAL A 508 12.81 7.96 23.65
N ASN A 509 14.07 8.40 23.50
CA ASN A 509 14.46 9.38 22.49
C ASN A 509 14.37 8.81 21.08
N THR A 510 14.79 7.56 20.88
CA THR A 510 14.67 6.92 19.56
C THR A 510 13.23 6.54 19.24
N ALA A 511 12.42 6.19 20.23
CA ALA A 511 11.00 5.89 20.13
C ALA A 511 10.10 7.13 20.39
N TRP A 512 10.64 8.34 20.22
CA TRP A 512 9.96 9.61 20.57
C TRP A 512 8.61 9.79 19.86
N GLN A 513 8.41 9.15 18.71
CA GLN A 513 7.15 9.21 17.97
C GLN A 513 6.04 8.45 18.67
N TYR A 514 6.35 7.48 19.52
CA TYR A 514 5.40 6.50 20.02
C TYR A 514 5.26 6.51 21.53
N ILE A 515 6.36 6.60 22.27
CA ILE A 515 6.35 6.46 23.73
C ILE A 515 6.12 7.83 24.39
N ARG A 516 5.14 7.92 25.29
CA ARG A 516 4.78 9.15 26.03
C ARG A 516 4.97 9.01 27.53
N ASN A 517 5.02 7.80 28.07
CA ASN A 517 5.24 7.57 29.50
C ASN A 517 6.27 6.45 29.72
N VAL A 518 6.82 6.37 30.93
CA VAL A 518 7.79 5.33 31.31
C VAL A 518 7.37 4.71 32.63
N ASP A 519 7.32 3.38 32.69
CA ASP A 519 7.03 2.62 33.91
C ASP A 519 8.28 1.91 34.39
N VAL A 520 8.87 2.43 35.45
CA VAL A 520 10.06 1.90 36.13
C VAL A 520 9.71 1.30 37.51
N ARG A 521 8.44 0.97 37.77
CA ARG A 521 8.07 0.24 39.00
C ARG A 521 8.61 -1.19 38.97
N ASP A 522 8.76 -1.78 40.16
CA ASP A 522 9.02 -3.22 40.27
C ASP A 522 7.96 -4.04 39.53
N TYR A 523 8.41 -5.06 38.82
CA TYR A 523 7.55 -5.97 38.08
C TYR A 523 7.58 -7.35 38.72
N THR A 524 6.41 -7.97 38.90
CA THR A 524 6.30 -9.36 39.34
C THR A 524 5.73 -10.18 38.20
N ASP A 525 6.45 -11.20 37.74
CA ASP A 525 5.93 -12.08 36.69
C ASP A 525 4.90 -13.09 37.22
N GLN A 526 4.32 -13.89 36.31
CA GLN A 526 3.34 -14.93 36.64
C GLN A 526 3.85 -15.99 37.63
N ASN A 527 5.16 -16.17 37.74
CA ASN A 527 5.78 -17.14 38.64
C ASN A 527 6.08 -16.53 40.03
N GLY A 528 5.73 -15.25 40.24
CA GLY A 528 6.02 -14.53 41.47
C GLY A 528 7.46 -14.01 41.55
N GLN A 529 8.25 -14.11 40.48
CA GLN A 529 9.60 -13.55 40.44
C GLN A 529 9.51 -12.03 40.33
N VAL A 530 10.19 -11.33 41.24
CA VAL A 530 10.20 -9.86 41.31
C VAL A 530 11.47 -9.33 40.64
N TYR A 531 11.27 -8.47 39.63
CA TYR A 531 12.30 -7.76 38.89
C TYR A 531 12.38 -6.33 39.43
N LYS A 532 13.34 -6.10 40.32
CA LYS A 532 13.52 -4.81 41.01
C LYS A 532 14.24 -3.80 40.13
N THR A 533 13.73 -2.57 40.07
CA THR A 533 14.39 -1.47 39.36
C THR A 533 15.17 -0.57 40.34
N PRO A 534 16.13 0.25 39.88
CA PRO A 534 16.86 1.16 40.77
C PRO A 534 16.16 2.52 40.96
N PHE A 535 14.91 2.66 40.52
CA PHE A 535 14.11 3.89 40.54
C PHE A 535 12.97 3.78 41.56
N GLN A 536 13.31 3.76 42.84
CA GLN A 536 12.36 3.50 43.93
C GLN A 536 11.84 4.80 44.57
N THR A 537 12.64 5.87 44.51
CA THR A 537 12.35 7.15 45.16
C THR A 537 12.13 8.27 44.14
N LEU A 538 11.58 9.40 44.58
CA LEU A 538 11.36 10.56 43.72
C LEU A 538 12.69 11.17 43.27
N GLU A 539 13.70 11.15 44.14
CA GLU A 539 15.06 11.62 43.89
C GLU A 539 15.69 10.83 42.74
N ASP A 540 15.44 9.52 42.69
CA ASP A 540 15.94 8.65 41.63
C ASP A 540 15.41 9.06 40.26
N VAL A 541 14.12 9.41 40.19
CA VAL A 541 13.45 9.81 38.95
C VAL A 541 13.80 11.25 38.57
N LYS A 542 13.90 12.17 39.53
CA LYS A 542 14.29 13.57 39.31
C LYS A 542 15.75 13.72 38.86
N ALA A 543 16.62 12.78 39.23
CA ALA A 543 18.01 12.78 38.79
C ALA A 543 18.17 12.50 37.27
N VAL A 544 17.14 11.96 36.62
CA VAL A 544 17.14 11.66 35.18
C VAL A 544 16.59 12.86 34.40
N ASN A 545 17.34 13.32 33.39
CA ASN A 545 16.89 14.40 32.50
C ASN A 545 15.95 13.87 31.41
N TRP A 546 14.66 13.73 31.74
CA TRP A 546 13.64 13.18 30.84
C TRP A 546 13.36 14.10 29.63
N PRO A 547 13.24 13.55 28.42
CA PRO A 547 13.00 14.34 27.22
C PRO A 547 11.58 14.94 27.20
N ILE A 548 11.40 16.03 26.44
CA ILE A 548 10.13 16.78 26.32
C ILE A 548 8.94 15.95 25.80
N THR A 549 9.23 14.77 25.23
CA THR A 549 8.25 13.83 24.69
C THR A 549 7.68 12.88 25.74
N ILE A 550 8.26 12.83 26.95
CA ILE A 550 7.80 11.99 28.06
C ILE A 550 7.02 12.84 29.05
N GLY A 551 5.74 12.50 29.27
CA GLY A 551 4.83 13.19 30.18
C GLY A 551 4.88 12.65 31.61
N TYR A 552 4.75 11.33 31.79
CA TYR A 552 4.65 10.69 33.11
C TYR A 552 5.65 9.56 33.30
N ILE A 553 6.18 9.45 34.52
CA ILE A 553 7.06 8.37 34.96
C ILE A 553 6.41 7.69 36.17
N TYR A 554 6.18 6.39 36.09
CA TYR A 554 5.64 5.58 37.18
C TYR A 554 6.78 4.85 37.89
N TYR A 555 6.85 4.94 39.22
CA TYR A 555 8.00 4.44 39.99
C TYR A 555 7.61 3.98 41.40
N GLY A 556 8.52 3.24 42.06
CA GLY A 556 8.34 2.72 43.42
C GLY A 556 6.99 2.03 43.64
N ASN A 557 6.37 2.28 44.81
CA ASN A 557 5.05 1.73 45.15
C ASN A 557 3.92 2.55 44.51
N ASN A 558 3.76 2.44 43.19
CA ASN A 558 2.70 3.06 42.39
C ASN A 558 2.69 4.60 42.44
N GLN A 559 3.85 5.22 42.57
CA GLN A 559 3.98 6.68 42.52
C GLN A 559 4.06 7.18 41.07
N VAL A 560 3.68 8.44 40.86
CA VAL A 560 3.69 9.08 39.54
C VAL A 560 4.44 10.40 39.61
N TYR A 561 5.44 10.56 38.77
CA TYR A 561 6.17 11.82 38.57
C TYR A 561 5.77 12.42 37.22
N ARG A 562 5.33 13.69 37.24
CA ARG A 562 5.08 14.47 36.03
C ARG A 562 6.37 15.14 35.59
N ASN A 563 6.82 14.87 34.37
CA ASN A 563 7.99 15.53 33.81
C ASN A 563 7.70 17.03 33.59
N PRO A 564 8.40 17.96 34.27
CA PRO A 564 8.19 19.39 34.11
C PRO A 564 8.58 19.90 32.72
N ASN A 565 9.42 19.17 31.99
CA ASN A 565 9.87 19.54 30.64
C ASN A 565 8.90 19.08 29.53
N ALA A 566 7.84 18.34 29.87
CA ALA A 566 6.93 17.79 28.88
C ALA A 566 6.14 18.88 28.14
N ALA A 567 6.08 18.82 26.81
CA ALA A 567 5.21 19.72 26.05
C ALA A 567 3.72 19.42 26.34
N ASN A 568 2.90 20.45 26.59
CA ASN A 568 1.50 20.29 26.99
C ASN A 568 0.65 19.45 26.02
N GLN A 569 0.96 19.51 24.72
CA GLN A 569 0.31 18.72 23.67
C GLN A 569 0.67 17.22 23.68
N ASN A 570 1.70 16.83 24.43
CA ASN A 570 2.24 15.48 24.53
C ASN A 570 1.96 14.82 25.89
N LEU A 571 1.11 15.43 26.72
CA LEU A 571 0.77 14.87 28.02
C LEU A 571 -0.04 13.57 27.81
N GLY A 572 0.55 12.45 28.23
CA GLY A 572 -0.14 11.17 28.37
C GLY A 572 -1.16 11.20 29.51
N SER A 573 -1.38 10.07 30.16
CA SER A 573 -2.29 9.98 31.31
C SER A 573 -1.53 9.77 32.60
N SER A 574 -1.98 10.38 33.70
CA SER A 574 -1.49 10.05 35.04
C SER A 574 -2.04 8.72 35.58
N VAL A 575 -2.94 8.06 34.84
CA VAL A 575 -3.50 6.76 35.23
C VAL A 575 -2.38 5.73 35.25
N LEU A 576 -2.27 5.02 36.37
CA LEU A 576 -1.29 3.95 36.53
C LEU A 576 -1.60 2.81 35.56
N PRO A 577 -0.61 2.37 34.77
CA PRO A 577 -0.78 1.19 33.98
C PRO A 577 -0.91 -0.07 34.85
N SER A 578 -1.59 -1.09 34.31
CA SER A 578 -1.71 -2.38 34.99
C SER A 578 -0.33 -2.96 35.30
N ASN A 579 -0.15 -3.45 36.54
CA ASN A 579 1.04 -4.17 36.98
C ASN A 579 0.73 -5.64 37.29
N ASN A 580 -0.29 -6.20 36.64
CA ASN A 580 -0.76 -7.55 36.94
C ASN A 580 0.29 -8.61 36.55
N PRO A 581 0.57 -9.58 37.44
CA PRO A 581 1.40 -10.75 37.14
C PRO A 581 0.91 -11.47 35.88
N GLY A 582 1.84 -11.86 35.01
CA GLY A 582 1.55 -12.60 33.78
C GLY A 582 1.25 -11.73 32.55
N THR A 583 1.34 -10.41 32.66
CA THR A 583 1.38 -9.52 31.47
C THR A 583 2.58 -9.79 30.56
N PHE A 584 3.68 -10.26 31.13
CA PHE A 584 4.91 -10.62 30.45
C PHE A 584 5.39 -11.96 31.03
N ALA A 585 5.88 -12.85 30.18
CA ALA A 585 6.66 -14.00 30.60
C ALA A 585 8.11 -13.75 30.23
N VAL A 586 8.97 -13.88 31.24
CA VAL A 586 10.42 -13.91 31.06
C VAL A 586 10.80 -15.39 31.13
N ASP A 587 11.32 -15.95 30.05
CA ASP A 587 11.84 -17.32 30.10
C ASP A 587 13.23 -17.37 30.77
N ASN A 588 13.75 -18.58 31.02
CA ASN A 588 15.04 -18.79 31.68
C ASN A 588 16.25 -18.29 30.88
N VAL A 589 16.07 -17.88 29.61
CA VAL A 589 17.10 -17.23 28.79
C VAL A 589 16.83 -15.72 28.61
N GLY A 590 15.91 -15.19 29.41
CA GLY A 590 15.55 -13.78 29.47
C GLY A 590 14.70 -13.31 28.29
N ASN A 591 14.09 -14.19 27.49
CA ASN A 591 13.16 -13.75 26.45
C ASN A 591 11.88 -13.26 27.12
N THR A 592 11.56 -11.99 26.89
CA THR A 592 10.32 -11.36 27.33
C THR A 592 9.26 -11.53 26.24
N GLU A 593 8.44 -12.58 26.36
CA GLU A 593 7.21 -12.70 25.56
C GLU A 593 6.08 -11.99 26.30
N ILE A 594 5.27 -11.22 25.59
CA ILE A 594 4.00 -10.73 26.14
C ILE A 594 3.05 -11.93 26.14
N LEU A 595 2.96 -12.65 27.24
CA LEU A 595 2.00 -13.74 27.40
C LEU A 595 0.67 -13.19 27.95
N GLY A 596 -0.41 -13.83 27.53
CA GLY A 596 -1.77 -13.49 27.94
C GLY A 596 -2.43 -12.48 27.03
N ASP A 597 -3.70 -12.74 26.69
CA ASP A 597 -4.61 -11.70 26.22
C ASP A 597 -4.69 -10.65 27.33
N LEU A 598 -3.87 -9.61 27.23
CA LEU A 598 -4.08 -8.39 28.01
C LEU A 598 -5.46 -7.86 27.60
N THR A 599 -6.45 -8.30 28.35
CA THR A 599 -7.84 -7.99 28.10
C THR A 599 -7.99 -6.51 28.41
N PRO A 600 -8.35 -5.66 27.42
CA PRO A 600 -8.56 -4.24 27.66
C PRO A 600 -9.44 -4.02 28.89
N GLN A 601 -9.06 -3.08 29.75
CA GLN A 601 -9.84 -2.75 30.93
C GLN A 601 -11.00 -1.85 30.51
N LYS A 602 -12.19 -2.13 31.06
CA LYS A 602 -13.38 -1.32 30.80
C LYS A 602 -13.24 0.02 31.54
N THR A 603 -13.11 1.11 30.80
CA THR A 603 -13.03 2.49 31.29
C THR A 603 -14.33 3.28 31.08
N GLY A 604 -15.21 2.80 30.21
CA GLY A 604 -16.50 3.42 29.89
C GLY A 604 -17.71 2.64 30.40
N SER A 605 -18.90 3.22 30.26
CA SER A 605 -20.17 2.64 30.71
C SER A 605 -21.32 2.75 29.71
N ILE A 606 -21.01 2.99 28.42
CA ILE A 606 -22.03 3.07 27.35
C ILE A 606 -22.71 1.70 27.19
N GLN A 607 -24.03 1.66 27.37
CA GLN A 607 -24.84 0.44 27.34
C GLN A 607 -25.30 0.10 25.92
N ASN A 608 -24.36 -0.20 25.03
CA ASN A 608 -24.64 -0.65 23.67
C ASN A 608 -23.59 -1.70 23.25
N SER A 609 -24.01 -2.78 22.60
CA SER A 609 -23.15 -3.93 22.28
C SER A 609 -21.93 -3.57 21.41
N VAL A 610 -22.08 -2.61 20.50
CA VAL A 610 -20.95 -2.10 19.71
C VAL A 610 -19.96 -1.38 20.62
N PHE A 611 -20.43 -0.54 21.55
CA PHE A 611 -19.56 0.19 22.48
C PHE A 611 -19.07 -0.64 23.68
N ASP A 612 -19.69 -1.78 23.97
CA ASP A 612 -19.38 -2.61 25.13
C ASP A 612 -18.82 -3.99 24.75
N SER A 613 -17.90 -4.00 23.79
CA SER A 613 -17.22 -5.20 23.33
C SER A 613 -15.75 -4.94 23.08
N ILE A 614 -14.91 -5.88 23.50
CA ILE A 614 -13.48 -5.91 23.23
C ILE A 614 -13.22 -6.34 21.79
N ILE A 615 -12.36 -5.60 21.10
CA ILE A 615 -11.79 -5.96 19.81
C ILE A 615 -10.52 -6.77 20.07
N LYS A 616 -10.53 -8.05 19.69
CA LYS A 616 -9.41 -8.98 19.75
C LYS A 616 -8.56 -8.92 18.48
N ASN A 617 -9.22 -8.86 17.32
CA ASN A 617 -8.55 -8.81 16.02
C ASN A 617 -8.54 -7.37 15.51
N ALA A 618 -7.37 -6.83 15.18
CA ALA A 618 -7.29 -5.51 14.57
C ALA A 618 -8.02 -5.51 13.22
N ALA A 619 -9.03 -4.64 13.08
CA ALA A 619 -9.69 -4.43 11.80
C ALA A 619 -8.70 -3.96 10.74
N SER A 620 -8.97 -4.33 9.48
CA SER A 620 -8.18 -3.86 8.35
C SER A 620 -8.11 -2.33 8.34
N SER A 621 -6.89 -1.80 8.30
CA SER A 621 -6.66 -0.37 8.11
C SER A 621 -7.41 0.12 6.89
N ALA A 622 -7.89 1.37 6.93
CA ALA A 622 -8.44 2.02 5.75
C ALA A 622 -7.47 1.87 4.57
N GLU A 623 -7.92 1.28 3.47
CA GLU A 623 -7.06 1.05 2.32
C GLU A 623 -6.61 2.39 1.73
N GLY A 624 -5.31 2.57 1.53
CA GLY A 624 -4.74 3.75 0.86
C GLY A 624 -5.19 3.83 -0.59
N LYS A 625 -4.84 4.92 -1.29
CA LYS A 625 -5.13 5.06 -2.72
C LYS A 625 -4.59 3.86 -3.50
N ASN A 626 -5.50 3.11 -4.11
CA ASN A 626 -5.22 1.99 -4.98
C ASN A 626 -5.44 2.45 -6.43
N GLY A 627 -4.44 2.24 -7.30
CA GLY A 627 -4.52 2.62 -8.71
C GLY A 627 -5.54 1.81 -9.51
N ASN A 628 -5.96 0.65 -9.01
CA ASN A 628 -6.90 -0.22 -9.69
C ASN A 628 -8.32 0.36 -9.62
N PRO A 629 -8.99 0.56 -10.75
CA PRO A 629 -10.37 1.04 -10.77
C PRO A 629 -11.35 -0.01 -10.22
N PHE A 630 -12.55 0.45 -9.88
CA PHE A 630 -13.66 -0.44 -9.54
C PHE A 630 -14.21 -1.15 -10.79
N ILE A 631 -14.72 -2.37 -10.59
CA ILE A 631 -15.25 -3.25 -11.64
C ILE A 631 -16.64 -2.78 -12.06
N SER A 632 -16.79 -2.43 -13.33
CA SER A 632 -18.09 -2.15 -13.94
C SER A 632 -18.80 -3.41 -14.41
N VAL A 633 -20.13 -3.40 -14.34
CA VAL A 633 -20.99 -4.57 -14.66
C VAL A 633 -20.98 -4.99 -16.14
N ASN A 634 -20.34 -4.20 -17.00
CA ASN A 634 -20.22 -4.45 -18.44
C ASN A 634 -18.84 -4.99 -18.85
N THR A 635 -17.96 -5.31 -17.90
CA THR A 635 -16.61 -5.80 -18.19
C THR A 635 -16.45 -7.27 -17.83
N PRO A 636 -15.52 -8.01 -18.47
CA PRO A 636 -15.29 -9.43 -18.18
C PRO A 636 -14.91 -9.71 -16.71
N GLU A 637 -14.25 -8.76 -16.04
CA GLU A 637 -13.88 -8.88 -14.62
C GLU A 637 -15.12 -8.99 -13.71
N TYR A 638 -16.28 -8.47 -14.15
CA TYR A 638 -17.51 -8.62 -13.39
C TYR A 638 -17.95 -10.08 -13.27
N ASP A 639 -17.65 -10.93 -14.27
CA ASP A 639 -18.00 -12.35 -14.21
C ASP A 639 -17.32 -13.08 -13.05
N ALA A 640 -16.15 -12.60 -12.59
CA ALA A 640 -15.43 -13.17 -11.46
C ALA A 640 -16.03 -12.79 -10.10
N VAL A 641 -16.77 -11.68 -10.02
CA VAL A 641 -17.29 -11.12 -8.76
C VAL A 641 -18.81 -11.04 -8.70
N LYS A 642 -19.52 -11.33 -9.80
CA LYS A 642 -20.98 -11.27 -9.86
C LYS A 642 -21.62 -12.23 -8.86
N ASN A 643 -22.70 -11.77 -8.25
CA ASN A 643 -23.54 -12.54 -7.34
C ASN A 643 -24.96 -11.96 -7.34
N ASP A 644 -25.89 -12.65 -6.68
CA ASP A 644 -27.30 -12.26 -6.64
C ASP A 644 -27.54 -10.91 -5.96
N ILE A 645 -26.68 -10.51 -5.02
CA ILE A 645 -26.78 -9.21 -4.34
C ILE A 645 -26.45 -8.09 -5.32
N TYR A 646 -25.35 -8.17 -6.06
CA TYR A 646 -25.00 -7.19 -7.07
C TYR A 646 -26.01 -7.15 -8.22
N ASN A 647 -26.54 -8.30 -8.64
CA ASN A 647 -27.61 -8.33 -9.65
C ASN A 647 -28.86 -7.60 -9.15
N THR A 648 -29.25 -7.85 -7.90
CA THR A 648 -30.38 -7.17 -7.26
C THR A 648 -30.12 -5.66 -7.13
N LEU A 649 -28.95 -5.25 -6.64
CA LEU A 649 -28.59 -3.84 -6.55
C LEU A 649 -28.58 -3.17 -7.93
N ASN A 650 -28.12 -3.86 -8.98
CA ASN A 650 -28.19 -3.35 -10.34
C ASN A 650 -29.63 -3.14 -10.77
N ASP A 651 -30.55 -4.07 -10.49
CA ASP A 651 -31.98 -3.92 -10.81
C ASP A 651 -32.62 -2.73 -10.09
N TYR A 652 -32.27 -2.46 -8.83
CA TYR A 652 -32.77 -1.32 -8.07
C TYR A 652 -32.18 0.02 -8.51
N SER A 653 -30.92 0.05 -8.93
CA SER A 653 -30.13 1.29 -9.08
C SER A 653 -30.09 1.84 -10.50
N GLN A 654 -30.13 3.15 -10.63
CA GLN A 654 -30.02 3.90 -11.88
C GLN A 654 -29.15 5.13 -11.65
N ARG A 655 -28.47 5.62 -12.68
CA ARG A 655 -27.89 6.96 -12.63
C ARG A 655 -29.01 7.98 -12.76
N ILE A 656 -29.02 8.99 -11.91
CA ILE A 656 -29.86 10.18 -12.09
C ILE A 656 -29.00 11.32 -12.59
N ILE A 657 -29.50 12.07 -13.56
CA ILE A 657 -28.86 13.25 -14.13
C ILE A 657 -29.89 14.37 -14.14
N ILE A 658 -29.54 15.51 -13.56
CA ILE A 658 -30.37 16.71 -13.45
C ILE A 658 -29.63 17.84 -14.15
N ASN A 659 -30.09 18.19 -15.34
CA ASN A 659 -29.64 19.38 -16.03
C ASN A 659 -30.40 20.55 -15.42
N THR A 660 -29.78 21.33 -14.54
CA THR A 660 -30.48 22.40 -13.82
C THR A 660 -30.63 23.65 -14.69
N ASN A 661 -31.47 24.59 -14.25
CA ASN A 661 -31.53 25.94 -14.83
C ASN A 661 -30.42 26.89 -14.31
N GLN A 662 -29.53 26.41 -13.43
CA GLN A 662 -28.41 27.18 -12.92
C GLN A 662 -27.24 27.14 -13.89
N GLN A 663 -26.44 28.21 -13.94
CA GLN A 663 -25.25 28.27 -14.78
C GLN A 663 -23.99 27.98 -13.97
N SER A 664 -23.10 27.16 -14.53
CA SER A 664 -21.81 26.86 -13.93
C SER A 664 -21.01 28.15 -13.83
N ARG A 665 -20.45 28.39 -12.64
CA ARG A 665 -19.55 29.50 -12.37
C ARG A 665 -18.17 28.97 -12.06
N ASN A 666 -17.15 29.67 -12.53
CA ASN A 666 -15.78 29.39 -12.15
C ASN A 666 -15.65 29.56 -10.62
N PRO A 667 -15.18 28.56 -9.88
CA PRO A 667 -15.16 28.62 -8.42
C PRO A 667 -14.21 29.70 -7.87
N THR A 668 -13.23 30.16 -8.66
CA THR A 668 -12.25 31.19 -8.26
C THR A 668 -12.72 32.60 -8.62
N THR A 669 -13.25 32.80 -9.83
CA THR A 669 -13.64 34.15 -10.31
C THR A 669 -15.12 34.46 -10.13
N ASN A 670 -15.94 33.46 -9.81
CA ASN A 670 -17.40 33.53 -9.78
C ASN A 670 -18.05 33.98 -11.10
N GLN A 671 -17.28 34.02 -12.19
CA GLN A 671 -17.77 34.35 -13.53
C GLN A 671 -18.47 33.13 -14.15
N LEU A 672 -19.44 33.38 -15.03
CA LEU A 672 -20.12 32.35 -15.79
C LEU A 672 -19.13 31.59 -16.68
N MET A 673 -19.27 30.27 -16.72
CA MET A 673 -18.55 29.42 -17.66
C MET A 673 -19.34 29.28 -18.95
N PHE A 674 -18.64 29.33 -20.08
CA PHE A 674 -19.22 29.20 -21.41
C PHE A 674 -18.60 28.00 -22.14
N ASP A 675 -19.38 27.33 -22.97
CA ASP A 675 -18.90 26.25 -23.85
C ASP A 675 -18.09 26.81 -25.04
N SER A 676 -17.60 25.92 -25.91
CA SER A 676 -16.82 26.32 -27.10
C SER A 676 -17.59 27.19 -28.10
N PHE A 677 -18.91 27.32 -27.94
CA PHE A 677 -19.78 28.14 -28.77
C PHE A 677 -20.22 29.43 -28.07
N GLY A 678 -19.65 29.74 -26.90
CA GLY A 678 -19.98 30.93 -26.12
C GLY A 678 -21.34 30.85 -25.43
N LYS A 679 -21.93 29.66 -25.26
CA LYS A 679 -23.18 29.48 -24.51
C LYS A 679 -22.88 29.15 -23.04
N PRO A 680 -23.58 29.74 -22.07
CA PRO A 680 -23.40 29.40 -20.67
C PRO A 680 -23.58 27.89 -20.43
N ILE A 681 -22.63 27.27 -19.72
CA ILE A 681 -22.69 25.85 -19.38
C ILE A 681 -23.69 25.67 -18.23
N PRO A 682 -24.75 24.87 -18.39
CA PRO A 682 -25.66 24.58 -17.29
C PRO A 682 -24.95 23.72 -16.23
N VAL A 683 -25.31 23.93 -14.97
CA VAL A 683 -24.90 23.04 -13.89
C VAL A 683 -25.62 21.70 -14.08
N VAL A 684 -24.84 20.63 -14.24
CA VAL A 684 -25.34 19.26 -14.30
C VAL A 684 -25.01 18.56 -12.99
N ASP A 685 -26.05 18.17 -12.27
CA ASP A 685 -25.93 17.28 -11.12
C ASP A 685 -26.15 15.84 -11.57
N TYR A 686 -25.35 14.93 -11.04
CA TYR A 686 -25.55 13.52 -11.29
C TYR A 686 -25.13 12.69 -10.09
N GLY A 687 -25.81 11.57 -9.94
CA GLY A 687 -25.59 10.62 -8.86
C GLY A 687 -26.19 9.27 -9.21
N THR A 688 -26.34 8.45 -8.19
CA THR A 688 -27.08 7.19 -8.19
C THR A 688 -28.42 7.42 -7.48
N ALA A 689 -29.49 6.97 -8.10
CA ALA A 689 -30.82 6.89 -7.51
C ALA A 689 -31.28 5.43 -7.57
N TRP A 690 -32.22 5.05 -6.71
CA TRP A 690 -32.74 3.69 -6.69
C TRP A 690 -34.22 3.67 -6.37
N ILE A 691 -34.93 2.68 -6.89
CA ILE A 691 -36.37 2.52 -6.67
C ILE A 691 -36.59 2.09 -5.21
N LEU A 692 -37.21 2.97 -4.41
CA LEU A 692 -37.57 2.71 -3.01
C LEU A 692 -38.96 2.10 -2.90
N ASP A 693 -39.91 2.63 -3.68
CA ASP A 693 -41.31 2.21 -3.62
C ASP A 693 -42.04 2.49 -4.95
N TYR A 694 -43.23 1.92 -5.12
CA TYR A 694 -44.19 2.25 -6.16
C TYR A 694 -45.63 2.10 -5.66
N GLN A 695 -46.58 2.73 -6.35
CA GLN A 695 -48.00 2.63 -6.01
C GLN A 695 -48.64 1.47 -6.79
N LYS A 696 -48.99 0.39 -6.08
CA LYS A 696 -49.76 -0.73 -6.64
C LYS A 696 -51.08 -0.22 -7.22
N THR A 697 -51.51 -0.82 -8.32
CA THR A 697 -52.83 -0.55 -8.89
C THR A 697 -53.82 -1.59 -8.40
N SER A 698 -55.09 -1.20 -8.26
CA SER A 698 -56.15 -2.11 -7.80
C SER A 698 -56.47 -3.21 -8.81
N ASP A 699 -56.15 -3.01 -10.09
CA ASP A 699 -56.38 -3.95 -11.19
C ASP A 699 -55.15 -4.85 -11.49
N GLY A 700 -54.04 -4.67 -10.77
CA GLY A 700 -52.80 -5.41 -10.98
C GLY A 700 -51.99 -5.00 -12.23
N SER A 701 -52.41 -3.97 -12.96
CA SER A 701 -51.64 -3.38 -14.05
C SER A 701 -50.29 -2.80 -13.59
N TYR A 702 -49.40 -2.52 -14.56
CA TYR A 702 -48.08 -1.98 -14.23
C TYR A 702 -48.22 -0.56 -13.65
N PRO A 703 -47.61 -0.28 -12.48
CA PRO A 703 -47.79 0.98 -11.78
C PRO A 703 -47.21 2.15 -12.58
N LYS A 704 -47.80 3.34 -12.42
CA LYS A 704 -47.31 4.59 -13.05
C LYS A 704 -46.55 5.50 -12.08
N THR A 705 -46.71 5.30 -10.78
CA THR A 705 -46.10 6.14 -9.76
C THR A 705 -44.97 5.40 -9.06
N PHE A 706 -43.77 5.96 -9.11
CA PHE A 706 -42.56 5.42 -8.49
C PHE A 706 -41.89 6.45 -7.57
N TYR A 707 -41.24 5.96 -6.52
CA TYR A 707 -40.46 6.75 -5.59
C TYR A 707 -38.99 6.34 -5.70
N TYR A 708 -38.14 7.30 -6.02
CA TYR A 708 -36.70 7.11 -6.13
C TYR A 708 -36.01 7.77 -4.95
N ALA A 709 -35.19 7.01 -4.25
CA ALA A 709 -34.32 7.53 -3.21
C ALA A 709 -32.93 7.85 -3.77
N THR A 710 -32.31 8.90 -3.26
CA THR A 710 -30.96 9.35 -3.61
C THR A 710 -30.40 10.26 -2.50
N ASN A 711 -29.18 10.77 -2.67
CA ASN A 711 -28.66 11.79 -1.75
C ASN A 711 -29.38 13.12 -1.94
N MET A 712 -29.53 13.87 -0.84
CA MET A 712 -30.11 15.21 -0.87
C MET A 712 -29.29 16.14 -1.76
N HIS A 713 -27.96 16.10 -1.67
CA HIS A 713 -27.12 17.00 -2.48
C HIS A 713 -27.22 16.75 -4.00
N VAL A 714 -27.63 15.55 -4.43
CA VAL A 714 -27.84 15.24 -5.84
C VAL A 714 -29.08 15.95 -6.39
N VAL A 715 -30.12 16.10 -5.57
CA VAL A 715 -31.41 16.72 -5.96
C VAL A 715 -31.59 18.13 -5.40
N ALA A 716 -30.62 18.67 -4.65
CA ALA A 716 -30.75 19.94 -3.95
C ALA A 716 -30.93 21.16 -4.88
N ARG A 717 -30.42 21.06 -6.11
CA ARG A 717 -30.55 22.11 -7.14
C ARG A 717 -31.68 21.86 -8.13
N MET A 718 -32.43 20.76 -7.96
CA MET A 718 -33.63 20.49 -8.74
C MET A 718 -34.69 21.55 -8.44
N ASN A 719 -35.37 22.06 -9.46
CA ASN A 719 -36.51 22.94 -9.25
C ASN A 719 -37.67 22.18 -8.59
N HIS A 720 -38.08 22.63 -7.41
CA HIS A 720 -39.13 21.99 -6.62
C HIS A 720 -40.55 22.50 -6.94
N LYS A 721 -40.71 23.47 -7.85
CA LYS A 721 -42.00 24.02 -8.25
C LYS A 721 -42.31 23.70 -9.70
N LYS A 722 -43.09 22.64 -9.93
CA LYS A 722 -43.51 22.19 -11.27
C LYS A 722 -44.12 23.34 -12.11
N ASP A 723 -44.94 24.19 -11.49
CA ASP A 723 -45.61 25.31 -12.16
C ASP A 723 -44.69 26.47 -12.58
N THR A 724 -43.39 26.39 -12.25
CA THR A 724 -42.38 27.36 -12.67
C THR A 724 -41.48 26.83 -13.78
N LEU A 725 -41.59 25.54 -14.11
CA LEU A 725 -41.07 25.00 -15.37
C LEU A 725 -41.77 25.79 -16.49
N ASN A 726 -41.01 26.42 -17.39
CA ASN A 726 -41.52 27.15 -18.56
C ASN A 726 -42.13 28.56 -18.39
N LYS A 727 -41.98 29.26 -17.25
CA LYS A 727 -42.60 30.60 -17.05
C LYS A 727 -41.89 31.84 -17.64
N ASP A 728 -40.72 31.72 -18.27
CA ASP A 728 -40.13 32.86 -18.98
C ASP A 728 -39.55 32.42 -20.34
N GLN A 729 -40.33 32.59 -21.40
CA GLN A 729 -39.87 32.36 -22.78
C GLN A 729 -39.06 33.55 -23.33
N SER A 730 -39.11 34.70 -22.66
CA SER A 730 -38.47 35.97 -23.05
C SER A 730 -37.15 36.25 -22.33
N GLY A 731 -36.89 35.59 -21.21
CA GLY A 731 -35.62 35.64 -20.51
C GLY A 731 -34.50 35.02 -21.35
N PRO A 732 -33.23 35.40 -21.14
CA PRO A 732 -32.08 34.87 -21.87
C PRO A 732 -31.87 33.35 -21.71
N ILE A 733 -32.70 32.69 -20.90
CA ILE A 733 -32.64 31.25 -20.59
C ILE A 733 -34.03 30.66 -20.84
N LYS A 734 -34.19 29.87 -21.91
CA LYS A 734 -35.33 28.94 -22.01
C LYS A 734 -35.18 27.91 -20.88
N ASN A 735 -36.21 27.75 -20.06
CA ASN A 735 -36.25 26.76 -18.97
C ASN A 735 -36.06 25.33 -19.52
N ASN A 736 -34.81 24.88 -19.63
CA ASN A 736 -34.43 23.56 -20.16
C ASN A 736 -34.10 22.54 -19.05
N GLU A 737 -34.59 22.78 -17.84
CA GLU A 737 -34.35 21.85 -16.74
C GLU A 737 -34.94 20.48 -17.07
N SER A 738 -34.13 19.44 -16.96
CA SER A 738 -34.56 18.10 -17.31
C SER A 738 -33.89 17.05 -16.45
N VAL A 739 -34.63 15.98 -16.19
CA VAL A 739 -34.17 14.83 -15.43
C VAL A 739 -34.10 13.62 -16.38
N GLU A 740 -32.98 12.91 -16.31
CA GLU A 740 -32.71 11.71 -17.08
C GLU A 740 -32.27 10.59 -16.13
N PHE A 741 -32.77 9.39 -16.37
CA PHE A 741 -32.26 8.17 -15.77
C PHE A 741 -31.40 7.39 -16.77
N ARG A 742 -30.26 6.85 -16.31
CA ARG A 742 -29.45 5.91 -17.09
C ARG A 742 -29.32 4.57 -16.39
N LYS A 743 -29.50 3.49 -17.14
CA LYS A 743 -29.48 2.12 -16.62
C LYS A 743 -28.46 1.26 -17.35
N SER A 744 -27.60 0.60 -16.59
CA SER A 744 -26.75 -0.48 -17.12
C SER A 744 -27.53 -1.78 -17.28
N ILE A 745 -27.40 -2.42 -18.44
CA ILE A 745 -27.89 -3.77 -18.67
C ILE A 745 -26.74 -4.74 -18.40
N LEU A 746 -26.94 -5.72 -17.51
CA LEU A 746 -25.89 -6.65 -17.11
C LEU A 746 -25.31 -7.39 -18.31
N GLY A 747 -23.97 -7.46 -18.38
CA GLY A 747 -23.26 -8.14 -19.48
C GLY A 747 -23.34 -7.46 -20.84
N GLN A 748 -24.00 -6.30 -20.95
CA GLN A 748 -24.10 -5.55 -22.20
C GLN A 748 -23.27 -4.27 -22.13
N LYS A 749 -22.68 -3.90 -23.26
CA LYS A 749 -21.97 -2.62 -23.43
C LYS A 749 -22.92 -1.43 -23.56
N GLU A 750 -24.21 -1.68 -23.78
CA GLU A 750 -25.21 -0.64 -23.96
C GLU A 750 -25.75 -0.11 -22.63
N ILE A 751 -26.13 1.16 -22.64
CA ILE A 751 -26.79 1.86 -21.53
C ILE A 751 -28.12 2.35 -22.05
N LYS A 752 -29.20 2.11 -21.28
CA LYS A 752 -30.50 2.68 -21.59
C LYS A 752 -30.60 4.06 -20.95
N ASN A 753 -30.83 5.07 -21.77
CA ASN A 753 -31.08 6.43 -21.34
C ASN A 753 -32.59 6.71 -21.41
N PHE A 754 -33.14 7.25 -20.34
CA PHE A 754 -34.56 7.56 -20.25
C PHE A 754 -34.74 8.99 -19.75
N LYS A 755 -35.06 9.91 -20.67
CA LYS A 755 -35.36 11.30 -20.35
C LYS A 755 -36.83 11.44 -19.95
N LEU A 756 -37.09 12.05 -18.80
CA LEU A 756 -38.44 12.36 -18.33
C LEU A 756 -39.07 13.45 -19.21
N LYS A 757 -40.36 13.33 -19.50
CA LYS A 757 -41.15 14.43 -20.09
C LYS A 757 -41.45 15.48 -19.03
N ASP A 758 -41.78 16.70 -19.45
CA ASP A 758 -42.18 17.79 -18.55
C ASP A 758 -43.38 17.41 -17.65
N SER A 759 -44.32 16.63 -18.20
CA SER A 759 -45.46 16.06 -17.47
C SER A 759 -45.04 15.07 -16.37
N GLU A 760 -43.88 14.44 -16.51
CA GLU A 760 -43.30 13.42 -15.63
C GLU A 760 -42.23 14.00 -14.69
N TYR A 761 -42.07 15.32 -14.67
CA TYR A 761 -41.04 15.98 -13.87
C TYR A 761 -41.16 15.60 -12.38
N PRO A 762 -40.06 15.25 -11.69
CA PRO A 762 -40.14 14.71 -10.34
C PRO A 762 -40.57 15.72 -9.28
N GLU A 763 -41.30 15.24 -8.28
CA GLU A 763 -41.65 15.98 -7.06
C GLU A 763 -40.74 15.54 -5.90
N LEU A 764 -40.10 16.47 -5.18
CA LEU A 764 -39.39 16.13 -3.94
C LEU A 764 -40.41 15.93 -2.82
N VAL A 765 -40.62 14.67 -2.40
CA VAL A 765 -41.66 14.31 -1.42
C VAL A 765 -41.13 14.08 -0.02
N PHE A 766 -39.82 13.86 0.12
CA PHE A 766 -39.17 13.73 1.42
C PHE A 766 -37.72 14.19 1.35
N SER A 767 -37.28 14.94 2.38
CA SER A 767 -35.89 15.29 2.62
C SER A 767 -35.57 15.07 4.09
N ALA A 768 -34.41 14.46 4.39
CA ALA A 768 -33.97 14.22 5.76
C ALA A 768 -33.31 15.47 6.39
N THR A 769 -34.03 16.59 6.37
CA THR A 769 -33.62 17.88 6.93
C THR A 769 -34.46 18.20 8.17
N ASN A 770 -33.84 18.65 9.26
CA ASN A 770 -34.52 19.07 10.49
C ASN A 770 -35.61 18.09 10.99
N PHE A 771 -35.35 16.79 10.90
CA PHE A 771 -36.37 15.75 11.15
C PHE A 771 -36.43 15.22 12.59
N LEU A 772 -35.53 15.67 13.47
CA LEU A 772 -35.48 15.33 14.89
C LEU A 772 -36.11 16.44 15.75
N ASN A 773 -36.24 16.19 17.06
CA ASN A 773 -36.78 17.12 18.05
C ASN A 773 -38.10 17.77 17.59
N ASN A 774 -39.01 16.96 17.07
CA ASN A 774 -40.32 17.36 16.55
C ASN A 774 -40.25 18.50 15.50
N GLY A 775 -39.17 18.52 14.70
CA GLY A 775 -39.03 19.45 13.58
C GLY A 775 -38.19 20.69 13.90
N SER A 776 -37.58 20.73 15.09
CA SER A 776 -36.67 21.81 15.47
C SER A 776 -35.53 21.93 14.44
N ASP A 777 -35.22 23.17 14.07
CA ASP A 777 -34.05 23.47 13.24
C ASP A 777 -32.74 23.35 14.01
N THR A 778 -32.80 23.15 15.33
CA THR A 778 -31.64 23.07 16.21
C THR A 778 -31.67 21.79 17.03
N ILE A 779 -30.53 21.08 17.07
CA ILE A 779 -30.29 19.91 17.93
C ILE A 779 -29.05 20.13 18.80
N GLU A 780 -28.98 19.40 19.90
CA GLU A 780 -27.82 19.38 20.79
C GLU A 780 -27.01 18.11 20.57
N TYR A 781 -25.70 18.15 20.38
CA TYR A 781 -24.92 16.93 20.17
C TYR A 781 -23.62 16.96 20.97
N THR A 782 -23.14 15.77 21.31
CA THR A 782 -21.88 15.60 22.02
C THR A 782 -20.94 14.75 21.17
N THR A 783 -19.86 15.36 20.70
CA THR A 783 -18.75 14.63 20.06
C THR A 783 -18.00 13.86 21.14
N GLN A 784 -17.74 12.58 20.91
CA GLN A 784 -17.07 11.77 21.93
C GLN A 784 -15.69 12.37 22.28
N GLY A 785 -15.31 12.38 23.57
CA GLY A 785 -14.06 13.00 24.03
C GLY A 785 -14.13 14.51 24.25
N TYR A 786 -15.20 15.19 23.82
CA TYR A 786 -15.52 16.55 24.25
C TYR A 786 -16.41 16.50 25.50
N GLN A 787 -16.16 17.40 26.45
CA GLN A 787 -16.95 17.48 27.68
C GLN A 787 -18.25 18.27 27.51
N ASN A 788 -18.34 19.10 26.47
CA ASN A 788 -19.43 20.06 26.29
C ASN A 788 -20.35 19.66 25.13
N THR A 789 -21.66 19.71 25.38
CA THR A 789 -22.70 19.60 24.36
C THR A 789 -22.72 20.85 23.48
N GLN A 790 -22.80 20.66 22.17
CA GLN A 790 -22.82 21.72 21.16
C GLN A 790 -24.22 21.83 20.52
N LYS A 791 -24.56 23.00 19.99
CA LYS A 791 -25.81 23.21 19.24
C LYS A 791 -25.53 23.22 17.75
N LEU A 792 -26.29 22.44 16.99
CA LEU A 792 -26.23 22.42 15.52
C LEU A 792 -27.56 22.93 14.95
N LYS A 793 -27.48 24.00 14.16
CA LYS A 793 -28.63 24.58 13.46
C LYS A 793 -28.66 24.11 12.00
N ASN A 794 -29.85 23.88 11.45
CA ASN A 794 -30.11 23.35 10.11
C ASN A 794 -29.30 22.07 9.86
N TYR A 795 -29.72 20.95 10.43
CA TYR A 795 -29.01 19.69 10.23
C TYR A 795 -29.69 18.80 9.20
N PHE A 796 -28.94 17.88 8.62
CA PHE A 796 -29.49 16.91 7.69
C PHE A 796 -28.74 15.57 7.68
N LYS A 797 -29.45 14.53 7.26
CA LYS A 797 -28.84 13.35 6.65
C LYS A 797 -28.92 13.49 5.14
N ASP A 798 -27.91 13.04 4.42
CA ASP A 798 -27.82 13.25 2.98
C ASP A 798 -28.73 12.27 2.22
N PHE A 799 -30.05 12.43 2.39
CA PHE A 799 -31.05 11.50 1.90
C PHE A 799 -32.33 12.24 1.51
N ALA A 800 -32.85 11.89 0.34
CA ALA A 800 -34.05 12.47 -0.24
C ALA A 800 -34.81 11.43 -1.07
N ILE A 801 -36.11 11.67 -1.24
CA ILE A 801 -36.98 10.84 -2.07
C ILE A 801 -37.75 11.74 -3.03
N ILE A 802 -37.65 11.41 -4.32
CA ILE A 802 -38.43 12.04 -5.38
C ILE A 802 -39.51 11.08 -5.87
N LYS A 803 -40.68 11.63 -6.17
CA LYS A 803 -41.83 10.92 -6.76
C LYS A 803 -41.91 11.26 -8.24
N VAL A 804 -42.06 10.23 -9.07
CA VAL A 804 -42.24 10.35 -10.52
C VAL A 804 -43.55 9.67 -10.89
N ILE A 805 -44.39 10.38 -11.64
CA ILE A 805 -45.63 9.84 -12.22
C ILE A 805 -45.43 9.79 -13.73
N TYR A 806 -45.34 8.59 -14.28
CA TYR A 806 -45.22 8.36 -15.71
C TYR A 806 -46.58 8.49 -16.41
N GLU A 807 -46.59 8.94 -17.67
CA GLU A 807 -47.85 9.15 -18.41
C GLU A 807 -48.63 7.84 -18.62
N THR A 808 -47.91 6.78 -18.99
CA THR A 808 -48.46 5.44 -19.27
C THR A 808 -47.69 4.34 -18.56
N SER A 809 -48.34 3.19 -18.40
CA SER A 809 -47.77 1.99 -17.77
C SER A 809 -46.59 1.42 -18.58
N GLU A 810 -46.65 1.48 -19.91
CA GLU A 810 -45.56 1.04 -20.81
C GLU A 810 -44.32 1.91 -20.62
N ARG A 811 -44.53 3.22 -20.51
CA ARG A 811 -43.46 4.19 -20.31
C ARG A 811 -42.81 4.04 -18.93
N ALA A 812 -43.62 3.79 -17.90
CA ALA A 812 -43.12 3.42 -16.57
C ALA A 812 -42.30 2.13 -16.61
N LYS A 813 -42.79 1.10 -17.30
CA LYS A 813 -42.13 -0.21 -17.45
C LYS A 813 -40.80 -0.10 -18.19
N GLU A 814 -40.71 0.73 -19.22
CA GLU A 814 -39.46 1.05 -19.91
C GLU A 814 -38.45 1.73 -18.97
N ALA A 815 -38.84 2.84 -18.33
CA ALA A 815 -37.98 3.62 -17.44
C ALA A 815 -37.43 2.80 -16.25
N THR A 816 -38.25 1.90 -15.74
CA THR A 816 -37.92 1.06 -14.57
C THR A 816 -37.39 -0.31 -14.96
N SER A 817 -37.23 -0.60 -16.25
CA SER A 817 -36.79 -1.90 -16.77
C SER A 817 -37.62 -3.08 -16.21
N GLY A 818 -38.94 -2.89 -16.12
CA GLY A 818 -39.89 -3.89 -15.61
C GLY A 818 -39.75 -4.22 -14.13
N PHE A 819 -39.22 -3.30 -13.31
CA PHE A 819 -39.02 -3.51 -11.88
C PHE A 819 -40.24 -4.10 -11.15
N ALA A 820 -41.44 -3.54 -11.36
CA ALA A 820 -42.65 -3.99 -10.67
C ALA A 820 -43.17 -5.36 -11.16
N ASP A 821 -42.67 -5.85 -12.31
CA ASP A 821 -42.92 -7.22 -12.75
C ASP A 821 -41.96 -8.19 -12.07
N LYS A 822 -40.70 -7.79 -11.90
CA LYS A 822 -39.64 -8.59 -11.26
C LYS A 822 -39.84 -8.73 -9.75
N TYR A 823 -40.27 -7.66 -9.08
CA TYR A 823 -40.34 -7.61 -7.62
C TYR A 823 -41.75 -7.31 -7.14
N LYS A 824 -42.55 -8.36 -6.93
CA LYS A 824 -43.88 -8.23 -6.30
C LYS A 824 -43.80 -7.96 -4.80
N THR A 825 -42.71 -8.39 -4.17
CA THR A 825 -42.35 -8.06 -2.79
C THR A 825 -40.94 -7.47 -2.72
N PRO A 826 -40.65 -6.57 -1.76
CA PRO A 826 -39.31 -6.03 -1.57
C PRO A 826 -38.29 -7.11 -1.22
N LYS A 827 -37.26 -7.25 -2.06
CA LYS A 827 -36.10 -8.11 -1.76
C LYS A 827 -35.13 -7.41 -0.81
N ILE A 828 -34.93 -6.10 -1.01
CA ILE A 828 -34.18 -5.24 -0.11
C ILE A 828 -35.04 -4.89 1.11
N LYS A 829 -34.44 -5.02 2.29
CA LYS A 829 -35.11 -4.88 3.59
C LYS A 829 -34.56 -3.68 4.35
N PHE A 830 -35.43 -2.97 5.05
CA PHE A 830 -35.04 -1.86 5.92
C PHE A 830 -35.17 -2.33 7.37
N ASN A 831 -34.05 -2.28 8.10
CA ASN A 831 -34.03 -2.63 9.51
C ASN A 831 -34.96 -1.69 10.32
N LYS A 832 -35.56 -2.20 11.39
CA LYS A 832 -36.13 -1.36 12.45
C LYS A 832 -35.00 -0.81 13.32
N ILE A 833 -35.27 0.17 14.19
CA ILE A 833 -34.27 0.73 15.12
C ILE A 833 -33.63 -0.35 16.00
N SER A 834 -34.43 -1.27 16.55
CA SER A 834 -33.98 -2.42 17.34
C SER A 834 -33.05 -3.35 16.55
N GLU A 835 -33.15 -3.29 15.23
CA GLU A 835 -32.42 -4.10 14.27
C GLU A 835 -31.28 -3.36 13.57
N SER A 836 -31.01 -2.12 13.97
CA SER A 836 -29.91 -1.32 13.43
C SER A 836 -28.56 -2.04 13.59
N LEU A 837 -27.62 -1.74 12.70
CA LEU A 837 -26.26 -2.30 12.75
C LEU A 837 -25.62 -2.10 14.13
N LEU A 838 -25.83 -0.93 14.74
CA LEU A 838 -25.29 -0.57 16.05
C LEU A 838 -25.90 -1.37 17.22
N ASN A 839 -27.07 -2.00 17.03
CA ASN A 839 -27.67 -2.88 18.04
C ASN A 839 -27.40 -4.37 17.76
N LYS A 840 -27.25 -4.76 16.48
CA LYS A 840 -27.01 -6.17 16.09
C LYS A 840 -25.56 -6.61 16.23
N GLN A 841 -24.62 -5.67 16.13
CA GLN A 841 -23.19 -5.98 16.10
C GLN A 841 -22.51 -5.71 17.44
N THR A 842 -21.34 -6.32 17.60
CA THR A 842 -20.35 -5.94 18.61
C THR A 842 -19.19 -5.22 17.91
N SER A 843 -18.33 -4.54 18.65
CA SER A 843 -17.09 -3.98 18.07
C SER A 843 -16.25 -5.05 17.37
N GLN A 844 -16.15 -6.25 17.95
CA GLN A 844 -15.47 -7.39 17.32
C GLN A 844 -16.21 -7.85 16.06
N GLY A 845 -17.54 -7.95 16.11
CA GLY A 845 -18.37 -8.34 14.98
C GLY A 845 -18.19 -7.40 13.78
N LEU A 846 -18.05 -6.08 14.01
CA LEU A 846 -17.71 -5.11 12.97
C LEU A 846 -16.29 -5.29 12.42
N SER A 847 -15.33 -5.65 13.27
CA SER A 847 -13.93 -5.93 12.86
C SER A 847 -13.85 -7.12 11.90
N ASP A 848 -14.59 -8.19 12.19
CA ASP A 848 -14.61 -9.41 11.39
C ASP A 848 -15.60 -9.35 10.21
N TYR A 849 -16.36 -8.25 10.09
CA TYR A 849 -17.44 -8.15 9.12
C TYR A 849 -16.92 -8.02 7.68
N GLN A 850 -17.40 -8.88 6.79
CA GLN A 850 -17.05 -8.87 5.36
C GLN A 850 -18.28 -8.85 4.45
N GLY A 851 -19.41 -8.32 4.94
CA GLY A 851 -20.71 -8.46 4.30
C GLY A 851 -21.22 -7.22 3.57
N ASN A 852 -20.42 -6.17 3.34
CA ASN A 852 -20.93 -4.91 2.78
C ASN A 852 -20.90 -4.89 1.24
N TYR A 853 -22.06 -4.75 0.60
CA TYR A 853 -22.20 -4.69 -0.86
C TYR A 853 -22.76 -3.35 -1.31
N SER A 854 -22.18 -2.78 -2.35
CA SER A 854 -22.70 -1.56 -2.98
C SER A 854 -22.46 -1.55 -4.48
N LEU A 855 -23.37 -0.90 -5.20
CA LEU A 855 -23.31 -0.71 -6.65
C LEU A 855 -23.79 0.68 -7.03
N GLY A 856 -22.92 1.44 -7.69
CA GLY A 856 -23.11 2.85 -7.99
C GLY A 856 -22.69 3.25 -9.40
N TYR A 857 -22.86 4.53 -9.74
CA TYR A 857 -22.45 5.10 -11.04
C TYR A 857 -21.33 6.16 -10.88
N PRO A 858 -20.12 5.79 -10.41
CA PRO A 858 -18.99 6.71 -10.33
C PRO A 858 -18.60 7.25 -11.71
N ALA A 859 -18.07 8.47 -11.77
CA ALA A 859 -17.54 9.09 -12.96
C ALA A 859 -16.05 8.75 -13.18
N GLY A 860 -15.63 8.73 -14.45
CA GLY A 860 -14.23 8.64 -14.85
C GLY A 860 -13.61 7.25 -14.67
N SER A 861 -12.40 7.07 -15.22
CA SER A 861 -11.65 5.80 -15.19
C SER A 861 -10.47 5.77 -14.23
N ASN A 862 -10.19 6.88 -13.55
CA ASN A 862 -9.03 6.97 -12.67
C ASN A 862 -9.27 6.20 -11.35
N GLY A 863 -8.67 5.01 -11.22
CA GLY A 863 -8.80 4.20 -10.01
C GLY A 863 -8.33 4.87 -8.73
N LEU A 864 -7.34 5.78 -8.80
CA LEU A 864 -6.87 6.56 -7.64
C LEU A 864 -7.96 7.47 -7.04
N MET A 865 -8.95 7.84 -7.84
CA MET A 865 -10.08 8.68 -7.45
C MET A 865 -11.36 7.88 -7.20
N GLY A 866 -11.28 6.54 -7.19
CA GLY A 866 -12.45 5.67 -7.11
C GLY A 866 -13.23 5.56 -8.43
N GLY A 867 -12.55 5.79 -9.55
CA GLY A 867 -13.12 5.65 -10.88
C GLY A 867 -13.40 4.20 -11.28
N SER A 868 -14.11 4.03 -12.38
CA SER A 868 -14.59 2.76 -12.93
C SER A 868 -13.77 2.32 -14.14
N ASN A 869 -13.55 1.02 -14.33
CA ASN A 869 -12.86 0.51 -15.52
C ASN A 869 -13.64 0.70 -16.85
N SER A 870 -14.84 1.29 -16.83
CA SER A 870 -15.65 1.66 -18.00
C SER A 870 -15.76 3.18 -18.23
N GLY A 871 -14.94 3.99 -17.53
CA GLY A 871 -14.97 5.45 -17.69
C GLY A 871 -16.19 6.12 -17.06
N GLY A 872 -16.93 5.40 -16.22
CA GLY A 872 -18.04 5.92 -15.44
C GLY A 872 -19.36 6.06 -16.20
N SER A 873 -19.52 5.31 -17.30
CA SER A 873 -20.80 5.23 -18.01
C SER A 873 -21.70 4.14 -17.41
N HIS A 874 -21.11 3.09 -16.83
CA HIS A 874 -21.84 1.93 -16.29
C HIS A 874 -21.84 1.87 -14.77
N ALA A 875 -22.82 1.12 -14.26
CA ALA A 875 -22.87 0.69 -12.87
C ALA A 875 -21.59 -0.08 -12.49
N THR A 876 -21.17 0.10 -11.25
CA THR A 876 -19.88 -0.35 -10.76
C THR A 876 -20.04 -0.85 -9.34
N VAL A 877 -19.46 -2.02 -9.07
CA VAL A 877 -19.53 -2.65 -7.75
C VAL A 877 -18.35 -2.22 -6.88
N ASN A 878 -18.48 -2.34 -5.56
CA ASN A 878 -17.39 -2.14 -4.60
C ASN A 878 -16.35 -3.28 -4.61
N LYS A 879 -15.86 -3.65 -5.80
CA LYS A 879 -14.78 -4.60 -6.06
C LYS A 879 -13.83 -3.99 -7.07
N ARG A 880 -12.52 -4.23 -6.93
CA ARG A 880 -11.48 -3.69 -7.82
C ARG A 880 -11.06 -4.68 -8.87
N VAL A 881 -10.58 -4.16 -10.00
CA VAL A 881 -9.91 -4.97 -11.02
C VAL A 881 -8.79 -5.80 -10.37
N GLY A 882 -8.76 -7.11 -10.69
CA GLY A 882 -7.89 -8.11 -10.07
C GLY A 882 -8.51 -8.87 -8.88
N ASN A 883 -9.68 -8.43 -8.38
CA ASN A 883 -10.42 -9.18 -7.36
C ASN A 883 -11.22 -10.31 -8.00
N VAL A 884 -11.22 -11.49 -7.36
CA VAL A 884 -11.93 -12.70 -7.80
C VAL A 884 -12.90 -13.25 -6.73
N ASP A 885 -13.07 -12.52 -5.62
CA ASP A 885 -13.99 -12.90 -4.56
C ASP A 885 -15.39 -12.33 -4.82
N GLY A 886 -16.26 -13.17 -5.38
CA GLY A 886 -17.68 -12.90 -5.51
C GLY A 886 -18.55 -13.34 -4.32
N LYS A 887 -17.97 -13.99 -3.29
CA LYS A 887 -18.72 -14.55 -2.15
C LYS A 887 -18.85 -13.59 -0.97
N HIS A 888 -17.84 -12.76 -0.75
CA HIS A 888 -17.86 -11.77 0.34
C HIS A 888 -18.02 -10.35 -0.22
N GLY A 889 -18.52 -9.45 0.61
CA GLY A 889 -18.58 -8.02 0.33
C GLY A 889 -17.28 -7.33 0.72
N GLN A 890 -17.39 -6.12 1.26
CA GLN A 890 -16.28 -5.34 1.81
C GLN A 890 -16.35 -5.25 3.33
N THR A 891 -15.23 -4.92 3.96
CA THR A 891 -15.14 -4.72 5.41
C THR A 891 -15.45 -3.30 5.83
N PHE A 892 -15.66 -3.07 7.13
CA PHE A 892 -15.60 -1.73 7.69
C PHE A 892 -14.15 -1.20 7.65
N ALA A 893 -14.00 0.11 7.46
CA ALA A 893 -12.72 0.78 7.37
C ALA A 893 -12.23 1.26 8.73
N ASN A 894 -10.98 0.93 9.08
CA ASN A 894 -10.37 1.38 10.32
C ASN A 894 -9.58 2.67 10.10
N ASN A 895 -10.20 3.83 10.38
CA ASN A 895 -9.58 5.16 10.34
C ASN A 895 -9.76 5.87 11.69
N ARG A 896 -8.72 5.79 12.53
CA ARG A 896 -8.77 6.18 13.94
C ARG A 896 -9.12 7.65 14.19
N HIS A 897 -8.90 8.54 13.21
CA HIS A 897 -9.13 9.99 13.38
C HIS A 897 -10.61 10.35 13.54
N PHE A 898 -11.50 9.61 12.88
CA PHE A 898 -12.93 9.92 12.85
C PHE A 898 -13.77 8.97 13.69
N GLN A 899 -13.18 7.90 14.21
CA GLN A 899 -13.92 6.82 14.86
C GLN A 899 -14.38 7.16 16.27
N PHE A 900 -15.56 6.62 16.60
CA PHE A 900 -15.95 6.42 17.99
C PHE A 900 -15.02 5.39 18.66
N ILE A 901 -14.93 5.49 19.98
CA ILE A 901 -14.14 4.65 20.87
C ILE A 901 -15.11 3.85 21.76
N ASN A 902 -14.86 2.57 21.95
CA ASN A 902 -15.66 1.72 22.83
C ASN A 902 -15.31 1.97 24.33
N ASN A 903 -16.00 1.27 25.23
CA ASN A 903 -15.77 1.33 26.68
C ASN A 903 -14.40 0.81 27.10
N TYR A 904 -13.58 0.30 26.17
CA TYR A 904 -12.27 -0.29 26.40
C TYR A 904 -11.13 0.55 25.82
N GLY A 905 -11.43 1.78 25.36
CA GLY A 905 -10.42 2.67 24.77
C GLY A 905 -10.01 2.30 23.35
N GLN A 906 -10.73 1.39 22.68
CA GLN A 906 -10.43 0.94 21.32
C GLN A 906 -11.32 1.64 20.29
N THR A 907 -10.77 1.98 19.14
CA THR A 907 -11.53 2.57 18.02
C THR A 907 -12.45 1.54 17.36
N ILE A 908 -13.71 1.92 17.13
CA ILE A 908 -14.73 1.02 16.59
C ILE A 908 -14.66 1.03 15.04
N PRO A 909 -14.35 -0.10 14.38
CA PRO A 909 -14.20 -0.19 12.93
C PRO A 909 -15.40 0.38 12.18
N GLY A 910 -15.15 1.36 11.31
CA GLY A 910 -16.17 1.97 10.46
C GLY A 910 -17.30 2.74 11.15
N ILE A 911 -17.29 2.98 12.46
CA ILE A 911 -18.31 3.81 13.12
C ILE A 911 -17.70 5.19 13.38
N TYR A 912 -18.06 6.17 12.55
CA TYR A 912 -17.43 7.49 12.58
C TYR A 912 -18.33 8.57 13.16
N ASP A 913 -17.71 9.46 13.92
CA ASP A 913 -18.26 10.73 14.38
C ASP A 913 -18.09 11.76 13.25
N GLN A 914 -19.18 12.05 12.55
CA GLN A 914 -19.18 12.91 11.37
C GLN A 914 -18.66 14.32 11.69
N GLN A 915 -18.78 14.79 12.93
CA GLN A 915 -18.36 16.14 13.30
C GLN A 915 -16.84 16.25 13.34
N ARG A 916 -16.13 15.14 13.54
CA ARG A 916 -14.67 15.08 13.44
C ARG A 916 -14.18 15.04 12.00
N ALA A 917 -15.02 14.63 11.06
CA ALA A 917 -14.69 14.53 9.64
C ALA A 917 -14.82 15.86 8.88
N ASP A 918 -15.39 16.90 9.51
CA ASP A 918 -15.65 18.23 8.95
C ASP A 918 -16.23 18.20 7.51
N PRO A 919 -17.37 17.52 7.31
CA PRO A 919 -17.95 17.37 5.98
C PRO A 919 -18.42 18.72 5.42
N PRO A 920 -18.37 18.92 4.09
CA PRO A 920 -18.86 20.15 3.49
C PRO A 920 -20.36 20.33 3.78
N PRO A 921 -20.80 21.55 4.09
CA PRO A 921 -22.22 21.83 4.29
C PRO A 921 -22.98 21.80 2.95
N LEU A 922 -24.30 21.69 3.03
CA LEU A 922 -25.21 21.74 1.89
C LEU A 922 -25.96 23.07 1.86
N LEU A 923 -25.86 23.83 0.77
CA LEU A 923 -26.73 24.97 0.53
C LEU A 923 -28.04 24.49 -0.11
N TRP A 924 -29.16 24.65 0.59
CA TRP A 924 -30.48 24.26 0.10
C TRP A 924 -31.54 25.28 0.51
N GLN A 925 -32.37 25.71 -0.45
CA GLN A 925 -33.41 26.73 -0.26
C GLN A 925 -32.92 28.01 0.45
N GLY A 926 -31.69 28.45 0.12
CA GLY A 926 -31.08 29.64 0.71
C GLY A 926 -30.58 29.48 2.15
N LYS A 927 -30.61 28.26 2.71
CA LYS A 927 -30.08 27.94 4.04
C LYS A 927 -28.91 26.97 3.93
N THR A 928 -27.92 27.15 4.79
CA THR A 928 -26.80 26.21 4.94
C THR A 928 -27.19 25.12 5.92
N TYR A 929 -27.12 23.88 5.48
CA TYR A 929 -27.38 22.68 6.26
C TYR A 929 -26.07 21.93 6.57
N TYR A 930 -25.98 21.37 7.77
CA TYR A 930 -24.80 20.65 8.26
C TYR A 930 -25.11 19.17 8.48
N ARG A 931 -24.24 18.29 7.97
CA ARG A 931 -24.36 16.85 8.25
C ARG A 931 -24.09 16.62 9.74
N PHE A 932 -24.76 15.63 10.33
CA PHE A 932 -24.63 15.38 11.77
C PHE A 932 -24.50 13.88 12.10
N ASN A 933 -23.91 13.62 13.27
CA ASN A 933 -23.95 12.36 14.00
C ASN A 933 -23.19 11.21 13.30
N THR A 934 -23.62 9.96 13.41
CA THR A 934 -22.84 8.81 12.93
C THR A 934 -22.90 8.65 11.42
N VAL A 935 -21.77 8.29 10.81
CA VAL A 935 -21.67 7.70 9.47
C VAL A 935 -20.91 6.39 9.52
N TYR A 936 -21.17 5.51 8.55
CA TYR A 936 -20.44 4.26 8.39
C TYR A 936 -19.29 4.40 7.40
N GLY A 937 -18.13 3.89 7.79
CA GLY A 937 -16.90 3.83 7.01
C GLY A 937 -16.67 2.46 6.41
N LEU A 938 -16.69 2.33 5.09
CA LEU A 938 -16.50 1.04 4.41
C LEU A 938 -15.24 1.01 3.57
N ASN A 939 -14.46 -0.08 3.64
CA ASN A 939 -13.29 -0.27 2.78
C ASN A 939 -13.69 -0.50 1.32
N ASN A 940 -12.81 -0.09 0.40
CA ASN A 940 -13.00 -0.25 -1.06
C ASN A 940 -14.40 0.11 -1.55
N SER A 941 -14.95 1.19 -1.03
CA SER A 941 -16.29 1.65 -1.39
C SER A 941 -16.30 3.15 -1.71
N GLY A 942 -15.13 3.82 -1.67
CA GLY A 942 -14.96 5.23 -1.99
C GLY A 942 -15.06 5.51 -3.48
N PHE A 943 -16.28 5.46 -4.04
CA PHE A 943 -16.56 5.80 -5.43
C PHE A 943 -16.14 7.24 -5.80
N ALA A 944 -15.80 7.47 -7.07
CA ALA A 944 -15.61 8.83 -7.58
C ALA A 944 -16.93 9.61 -7.62
N GLY A 945 -16.87 10.90 -7.97
CA GLY A 945 -18.06 11.74 -8.16
C GLY A 945 -19.10 11.07 -9.06
N GLY A 946 -20.39 11.20 -8.75
CA GLY A 946 -21.47 10.42 -9.39
C GLY A 946 -21.82 9.11 -8.67
N GLY A 947 -20.93 8.59 -7.83
CA GLY A 947 -21.25 7.49 -6.91
C GLY A 947 -22.26 7.89 -5.82
N SER A 948 -22.39 9.18 -5.52
CA SER A 948 -23.35 9.74 -4.55
C SER A 948 -24.75 9.18 -4.72
N GLY A 949 -25.32 8.60 -3.68
CA GLY A 949 -26.67 8.07 -3.64
C GLY A 949 -26.71 6.56 -3.79
N THR A 950 -25.54 5.92 -3.91
CA THR A 950 -25.40 4.48 -4.00
C THR A 950 -25.97 3.80 -2.75
N LEU A 951 -26.88 2.85 -2.98
CA LEU A 951 -27.44 2.01 -1.93
C LEU A 951 -26.41 1.00 -1.43
N VAL A 952 -26.31 0.86 -0.11
CA VAL A 952 -25.42 -0.09 0.55
C VAL A 952 -26.24 -1.09 1.35
N VAL A 953 -26.00 -2.38 1.09
CA VAL A 953 -26.69 -3.49 1.76
C VAL A 953 -25.71 -4.49 2.35
N ASP A 954 -26.19 -5.29 3.29
CA ASP A 954 -25.46 -6.45 3.76
C ASP A 954 -25.68 -7.73 2.92
N GLY A 955 -25.00 -8.82 3.31
CA GLY A 955 -25.18 -10.17 2.76
C GLY A 955 -26.61 -10.73 2.85
N ASN A 956 -27.48 -10.12 3.64
CA ASN A 956 -28.88 -10.50 3.86
C ASN A 956 -29.88 -9.52 3.22
N TYR A 957 -29.40 -8.65 2.31
CA TYR A 957 -30.19 -7.60 1.65
C TYR A 957 -30.75 -6.54 2.60
N GLN A 958 -30.20 -6.40 3.81
CA GLN A 958 -30.57 -5.33 4.74
C GLN A 958 -29.84 -4.05 4.36
N VAL A 959 -30.58 -2.93 4.27
CA VAL A 959 -29.98 -1.62 4.01
C VAL A 959 -29.19 -1.18 5.22
N LEU A 960 -27.93 -0.84 4.97
CA LEU A 960 -27.04 -0.23 5.95
C LEU A 960 -27.09 1.29 5.86
N GLY A 961 -27.19 1.82 4.65
CA GLY A 961 -27.25 3.25 4.42
C GLY A 961 -27.09 3.64 2.95
N ILE A 962 -26.77 4.92 2.74
CA ILE A 962 -26.54 5.53 1.43
C ILE A 962 -25.15 6.17 1.37
N TYR A 963 -24.36 5.80 0.37
CA TYR A 963 -23.05 6.39 0.10
C TYR A 963 -23.20 7.88 -0.27
N TRP A 964 -22.36 8.75 0.28
CA TRP A 964 -22.34 10.19 -0.08
C TRP A 964 -20.94 10.76 -0.36
N GLY A 965 -19.85 10.07 0.00
CA GLY A 965 -18.50 10.59 -0.19
C GLY A 965 -17.39 9.62 0.17
N ASN A 966 -16.14 10.06 0.06
CA ASN A 966 -14.94 9.30 0.38
C ASN A 966 -14.10 9.97 1.47
N ILE A 967 -13.28 9.18 2.17
CA ILE A 967 -12.40 9.70 3.22
C ILE A 967 -11.05 10.11 2.61
N GLY A 968 -10.93 11.38 2.20
CA GLY A 968 -9.65 12.01 1.82
C GLY A 968 -8.77 11.17 0.88
N ASN A 969 -7.58 10.79 1.37
CA ASN A 969 -6.60 10.00 0.61
C ASN A 969 -6.76 8.47 0.76
N THR A 970 -7.89 8.00 1.27
CA THR A 970 -8.20 6.56 1.37
C THR A 970 -9.23 6.17 0.32
N GLN A 971 -9.43 4.87 0.17
CA GLN A 971 -10.47 4.27 -0.68
C GLN A 971 -11.73 3.91 0.10
N SER A 972 -11.90 4.50 1.28
CA SER A 972 -13.02 4.25 2.16
C SER A 972 -14.22 5.15 1.83
N ALA A 973 -15.43 4.60 1.90
CA ALA A 973 -16.68 5.33 1.75
C ALA A 973 -17.13 5.97 3.06
N PHE A 974 -17.85 7.08 2.95
CA PHE A 974 -18.82 7.51 3.95
C PHE A 974 -20.23 7.12 3.51
N VAL A 975 -20.94 6.45 4.41
CA VAL A 975 -22.31 5.95 4.22
C VAL A 975 -23.19 6.52 5.33
N ASP A 976 -24.21 7.28 4.96
CA ASP A 976 -25.20 7.79 5.92
C ASP A 976 -26.18 6.67 6.27
N PRO A 977 -26.28 6.25 7.54
CA PRO A 977 -27.27 5.26 7.94
C PRO A 977 -28.68 5.85 7.81
N LEU A 978 -29.63 5.03 7.34
CA LEU A 978 -31.05 5.41 7.26
C LEU A 978 -31.79 5.14 8.56
N VAL A 979 -31.20 4.32 9.44
CA VAL A 979 -31.76 3.88 10.71
C VAL A 979 -30.66 3.89 11.75
N SER A 980 -30.92 4.51 12.89
CA SER A 980 -29.96 4.68 13.99
C SER A 980 -30.67 4.57 15.35
N PRO A 981 -30.07 3.93 16.36
CA PRO A 981 -30.56 3.94 17.73
C PRO A 981 -30.07 5.17 18.52
N GLU A 982 -30.69 5.44 19.68
CA GLU A 982 -30.16 6.40 20.66
C GLU A 982 -28.94 5.77 21.36
N ILE A 983 -27.79 6.47 21.35
CA ILE A 983 -26.61 6.09 22.15
C ILE A 983 -26.22 7.27 23.00
N LYS A 984 -26.09 7.04 24.30
CA LYS A 984 -25.74 8.03 25.31
C LYS A 984 -24.38 7.75 25.94
N ASP A 985 -23.69 8.82 26.33
CA ASP A 985 -22.49 8.70 27.14
C ASP A 985 -22.84 8.37 28.61
N ARG A 986 -21.80 8.25 29.45
CA ARG A 986 -21.94 7.97 30.88
C ARG A 986 -22.65 9.05 31.69
N ASN A 987 -22.72 10.28 31.16
CA ASN A 987 -23.36 11.42 31.78
C ASN A 987 -24.82 11.58 31.31
N GLY A 988 -25.30 10.70 30.42
CA GLY A 988 -26.63 10.75 29.84
C GLY A 988 -26.75 11.67 28.61
N ASN A 989 -25.65 12.24 28.13
CA ASN A 989 -25.66 13.08 26.93
C ASN A 989 -25.80 12.21 25.67
N THR A 990 -26.57 12.68 24.70
CA THR A 990 -26.76 11.96 23.44
C THR A 990 -25.51 12.09 22.55
N LEU A 991 -24.82 10.95 22.35
CA LEU A 991 -23.75 10.82 21.36
C LEU A 991 -24.34 10.58 19.98
N ILE A 992 -25.33 9.68 19.91
CA ILE A 992 -25.98 9.27 18.66
C ILE A 992 -27.49 9.36 18.83
N TYR A 993 -28.13 10.14 17.97
CA TYR A 993 -29.58 10.26 17.89
C TYR A 993 -30.25 9.05 17.26
N GLU A 994 -31.42 8.73 17.80
CA GLU A 994 -32.34 7.74 17.25
C GLU A 994 -33.15 8.32 16.09
N TYR A 995 -33.30 7.54 15.02
CA TYR A 995 -34.22 7.84 13.92
C TYR A 995 -34.39 6.64 12.99
N ASP A 996 -35.48 6.64 12.22
CA ASP A 996 -35.69 5.78 11.06
C ASP A 996 -36.29 6.62 9.93
N LEU A 997 -35.49 6.96 8.92
CA LEU A 997 -35.93 7.84 7.83
C LEU A 997 -37.00 7.22 6.93
N ILE A 998 -37.16 5.88 6.99
CA ILE A 998 -38.08 5.13 6.13
C ILE A 998 -39.38 4.85 6.89
N ASN A 999 -39.33 4.12 8.00
CA ASN A 999 -40.51 3.75 8.77
C ASN A 999 -40.97 4.84 9.74
N GLY A 1000 -40.05 5.71 10.19
CA GLY A 1000 -40.28 6.61 11.32
C GLY A 1000 -40.25 5.88 12.66
N GLY A 1001 -40.76 6.54 13.70
CA GLY A 1001 -40.85 5.96 15.05
C GLY A 1001 -39.61 6.17 15.92
N GLY A 1002 -38.60 6.90 15.44
CA GLY A 1002 -37.55 7.41 16.31
C GLY A 1002 -38.09 8.40 17.33
N LYS A 1003 -37.51 8.39 18.52
CA LYS A 1003 -37.86 9.33 19.59
C LYS A 1003 -37.74 10.78 19.13
N ASN A 1004 -38.84 11.52 19.24
CA ASN A 1004 -38.98 12.91 18.78
C ASN A 1004 -38.71 13.12 17.29
N GLN A 1005 -38.85 12.08 16.45
CA GLN A 1005 -38.74 12.22 15.01
C GLN A 1005 -40.04 12.81 14.42
N ALA A 1006 -39.92 13.88 13.62
CA ALA A 1006 -41.06 14.63 13.09
C ALA A 1006 -41.60 14.08 11.75
N ASN A 1007 -40.72 13.56 10.90
CA ASN A 1007 -41.10 13.05 9.58
C ASN A 1007 -40.36 11.75 9.22
N SER A 1008 -40.95 11.00 8.29
CA SER A 1008 -40.38 9.83 7.64
C SER A 1008 -41.09 9.63 6.31
N PHE A 1009 -40.55 8.77 5.44
CA PHE A 1009 -41.23 8.43 4.19
C PHE A 1009 -42.60 7.77 4.42
N LYS A 1010 -42.69 6.84 5.37
CA LYS A 1010 -43.96 6.20 5.74
C LYS A 1010 -44.99 7.24 6.21
N LYS A 1011 -44.57 8.23 7.01
CA LYS A 1011 -45.45 9.33 7.43
C LYS A 1011 -45.96 10.15 6.24
N TYR A 1012 -45.10 10.49 5.28
CA TYR A 1012 -45.53 11.17 4.05
C TYR A 1012 -46.62 10.37 3.32
N LEU A 1013 -46.42 9.05 3.12
CA LEU A 1013 -47.41 8.21 2.46
C LEU A 1013 -48.73 8.12 3.24
N THR A 1014 -48.66 8.06 4.58
CA THR A 1014 -49.85 8.09 5.44
C THR A 1014 -50.62 9.40 5.28
N ASP A 1015 -49.92 10.53 5.42
CA ASP A 1015 -50.53 11.87 5.35
C ASP A 1015 -51.13 12.13 3.96
N ALA A 1016 -50.52 11.57 2.91
CA ALA A 1016 -51.01 11.66 1.53
C ALA A 1016 -52.13 10.64 1.18
N GLY A 1017 -52.48 9.72 2.09
CA GLY A 1017 -53.46 8.64 1.82
C GLY A 1017 -52.98 7.58 0.82
N LEU A 1018 -51.66 7.46 0.63
CA LEU A 1018 -50.99 6.59 -0.35
C LEU A 1018 -50.38 5.33 0.27
N LEU A 1019 -50.41 5.20 1.60
CA LEU A 1019 -49.76 4.07 2.30
C LEU A 1019 -50.37 2.72 1.92
N LYS A 1020 -51.70 2.64 1.76
CA LYS A 1020 -52.42 1.39 1.44
C LYS A 1020 -51.96 0.76 0.11
N ASP A 1021 -51.52 1.59 -0.83
CA ASP A 1021 -51.10 1.17 -2.17
C ASP A 1021 -49.57 1.08 -2.28
N SER A 1022 -48.83 1.29 -1.20
CA SER A 1022 -47.36 1.18 -1.17
C SER A 1022 -46.89 -0.25 -1.39
N TRP A 1023 -45.97 -0.48 -2.33
CA TRP A 1023 -45.30 -1.77 -2.48
C TRP A 1023 -44.37 -2.10 -1.31
N LEU A 1024 -43.72 -1.08 -0.75
CA LEU A 1024 -42.78 -1.24 0.35
C LEU A 1024 -43.48 -1.60 1.68
N PHE A 1025 -44.64 -0.99 1.97
CA PHE A 1025 -45.30 -1.08 3.28
C PHE A 1025 -46.59 -1.88 3.33
N ASN A 1026 -47.16 -2.30 2.20
CA ASN A 1026 -48.42 -3.06 2.23
C ASN A 1026 -48.17 -4.50 2.73
N GLU A 1027 -48.71 -4.79 3.93
CA GLU A 1027 -48.53 -6.06 4.66
C GLU A 1027 -49.57 -7.13 4.31
N ASN A 1028 -50.62 -6.83 3.54
CA ASN A 1028 -51.74 -7.75 3.27
C ASN A 1028 -51.40 -8.97 2.38
N GLU A 1029 -50.13 -9.16 2.01
CA GLU A 1029 -49.62 -10.31 1.23
C GLU A 1029 -48.48 -11.07 1.95
N LYS A 1030 -48.15 -10.74 3.20
CA LYS A 1030 -47.11 -11.46 3.97
C LYS A 1030 -47.65 -12.65 4.75
#